data_AF-G3GYD2-F1
#
_entry.id   AF-G3GYD2-F1
#
_cell.length_a   1.000
_cell.length_b   1.000
_cell.length_c   1.000
_cell.angle_alpha   90.00
_cell.angle_beta   90.00
_cell.angle_gamma   90.00
#
_symmetry.space_group_name_H-M   'P 1'
#
loop_
_entity.id
_entity.type
_entity.pdbx_description
1 polymer ?
#
loop_
_entity_poly.entity_id
_entity_poly.type
_entity_poly.pdbx_seq_one_letter_code
_entity_poly.pdbx_strand_id
1 'polypeptide(L)'
;MVGCQETEDLKRQNAVLQAAQDDLGHLRTQLWEAQAEMENIKAIATVSENTKQEAIDEVKRQWREEVASLQAVMKETVRDYEHQFHLRLEQERAQWAQYRESAEREIADLRRRLSEGQEEENLENEMKKAQEDAEKLRSVVMPMEKEIAALKDKLTEAEEKIKELEASKVKELNHYLEAEKSCRTDLEMYVAVLNTQKSVLQEDAEKLRKELHEVCHLLEQERQQHNQLKHTWQKANDQFLESQRLLMRDMQRMEIVLTSEQLRQVEELKKKDQEHLDSTHGSVHSLDADLLLPSGDPFSKSDSDMFKDGLRRAQSTDSLGTSSSLQSKALGYNYKAKSAGNLDESDFGPLVGADSVSENFDTVSLGSLQMPSGFMLTKDQERAIKAMTPEQEETASLLSSVTQGMETAYVSPSGYRLVSETEWNLLQKEVHNAGNKLGRRCDMCSNYEKQLQGIQIQEAETRDQVKKLQVMLRQANDQLEKTMKEKQELEDFIKQNTEDSSHQISALVLRAQASEVLLEELQQSFSQAKRDVQEQMAVLMQSREQVSEELVRLQKDNDSLQGKHSLHVSLQLAEDFILPDTVGVLRELVLKYRENIVHVRTAADHMEEKLKAEILFLKEQIQAEQCLKENLEETLQLEIENCKEEIASISSLKAELERIKVEKGQLESTLREKSQQLESLQEIKVNLEEQLKKETAAKATVEQLMFEEKNKAQRLQTELDVSEQVQRDFVKLSQTLQVQLERIRQADSLERIKAILNDTKLTDINQLPET
;
A
#
# COMPACT_ATOMS: atom_id res chain seq x y z
N MET A 1 88.53 36.89 -71.45
CA MET A 1 88.06 37.02 -70.05
C MET A 1 86.56 37.25 -70.01
N VAL A 2 86.02 38.36 -70.56
CA VAL A 2 84.57 38.67 -70.53
C VAL A 2 83.66 37.47 -70.89
N GLY A 3 83.82 36.88 -72.07
CA GLY A 3 83.00 35.74 -72.51
C GLY A 3 83.19 34.42 -71.74
N CYS A 4 84.10 34.34 -70.75
CA CYS A 4 84.15 33.20 -69.82
C CYS A 4 83.28 33.45 -68.57
N GLN A 5 83.20 34.70 -68.10
CA GLN A 5 82.35 35.06 -66.96
C GLN A 5 80.87 34.93 -67.34
N GLU A 6 80.47 35.46 -68.50
CA GLU A 6 79.10 35.30 -69.03
C GLU A 6 78.67 33.82 -69.11
N THR A 7 79.58 32.90 -69.48
CA THR A 7 79.28 31.45 -69.53
C THR A 7 79.26 30.76 -68.17
N GLU A 8 79.89 31.31 -67.13
CA GLU A 8 79.73 30.80 -65.77
C GLU A 8 78.48 31.35 -65.11
N ASP A 9 78.15 32.62 -65.33
CA ASP A 9 76.97 33.25 -64.75
C ASP A 9 75.68 32.69 -65.36
N LEU A 10 75.66 32.40 -66.68
CA LEU A 10 74.57 31.64 -67.31
C LEU A 10 74.42 30.20 -66.77
N LYS A 11 75.50 29.58 -66.30
CA LYS A 11 75.44 28.26 -65.65
C LYS A 11 74.90 28.35 -64.22
N ARG A 12 75.30 29.38 -63.46
CA ARG A 12 74.74 29.67 -62.12
C ARG A 12 73.24 29.96 -62.21
N GLN A 13 72.83 30.80 -63.17
CA GLN A 13 71.42 31.09 -63.41
C GLN A 13 70.62 29.84 -63.80
N ASN A 14 71.14 28.98 -64.70
CA ASN A 14 70.48 27.71 -65.02
C ASN A 14 70.41 26.75 -63.81
N ALA A 15 71.46 26.68 -62.99
CA ALA A 15 71.46 25.82 -61.80
C ALA A 15 70.38 26.23 -60.78
N VAL A 16 70.21 27.54 -60.55
CA VAL A 16 69.18 28.05 -59.63
C VAL A 16 67.77 28.01 -60.26
N LEU A 17 67.64 28.20 -61.58
CA LEU A 17 66.38 27.91 -62.28
C LEU A 17 65.97 26.45 -62.12
N GLN A 18 66.91 25.51 -62.28
CA GLN A 18 66.65 24.09 -62.08
C GLN A 18 66.26 23.79 -60.62
N ALA A 19 66.99 24.33 -59.64
CA ALA A 19 66.65 24.16 -58.22
C ALA A 19 65.24 24.69 -57.90
N ALA A 20 64.91 25.91 -58.32
CA ALA A 20 63.58 26.48 -58.13
C ALA A 20 62.47 25.70 -58.86
N GLN A 21 62.80 25.04 -59.97
CA GLN A 21 61.87 24.21 -60.75
C GLN A 21 61.65 22.83 -60.10
N ASP A 22 62.69 22.26 -59.48
CA ASP A 22 62.63 21.04 -58.68
C ASP A 22 61.87 21.30 -57.36
N ASP A 23 62.10 22.44 -56.69
CA ASP A 23 61.35 22.90 -55.52
C ASP A 23 59.87 23.14 -55.82
N LEU A 24 59.55 23.77 -56.96
CA LEU A 24 58.16 23.89 -57.44
C LEU A 24 57.53 22.52 -57.72
N GLY A 25 58.29 21.55 -58.23
CA GLY A 25 57.84 20.16 -58.39
C GLY A 25 57.53 19.49 -57.06
N HIS A 26 58.39 19.68 -56.06
CA HIS A 26 58.23 19.16 -54.71
C HIS A 26 57.02 19.79 -54.00
N LEU A 27 56.90 21.12 -53.99
CA LEU A 27 55.76 21.85 -53.42
C LEU A 27 54.43 21.46 -54.09
N ARG A 28 54.42 21.24 -55.41
CA ARG A 28 53.23 20.79 -56.13
C ARG A 28 52.83 19.35 -55.78
N THR A 29 53.81 18.50 -55.47
CA THR A 29 53.57 17.14 -54.98
C THR A 29 53.00 17.17 -53.56
N GLN A 30 53.59 17.95 -52.65
CA GLN A 30 53.08 18.15 -51.29
C GLN A 30 51.66 18.74 -51.27
N LEU A 31 51.35 19.70 -52.16
CA LEU A 31 50.00 20.24 -52.30
C LEU A 31 49.00 19.17 -52.72
N TRP A 32 49.38 18.30 -53.66
CA TRP A 32 48.53 17.20 -54.13
C TRP A 32 48.31 16.14 -53.04
N GLU A 33 49.35 15.80 -52.28
CA GLU A 33 49.26 14.89 -51.13
C GLU A 33 48.35 15.46 -50.04
N ALA A 34 48.53 16.73 -49.65
CA ALA A 34 47.68 17.40 -48.67
C ALA A 34 46.21 17.52 -49.13
N GLN A 35 45.97 17.71 -50.44
CA GLN A 35 44.62 17.68 -51.00
C GLN A 35 44.01 16.27 -50.92
N ALA A 36 44.77 15.22 -51.23
CA ALA A 36 44.31 13.83 -51.12
C ALA A 36 44.03 13.43 -49.65
N GLU A 37 44.86 13.88 -48.71
CA GLU A 37 44.63 13.68 -47.26
C GLU A 37 43.36 14.41 -46.80
N MET A 38 43.15 15.66 -47.22
CA MET A 38 41.93 16.41 -46.90
C MET A 38 40.67 15.71 -47.42
N GLU A 39 40.65 15.23 -48.67
CA GLU A 39 39.49 14.51 -49.21
C GLU A 39 39.26 13.17 -48.49
N ASN A 40 40.32 12.47 -48.09
CA ASN A 40 40.22 11.25 -47.29
C ASN A 40 39.65 11.54 -45.87
N ILE A 41 40.08 12.62 -45.23
CA ILE A 41 39.53 13.08 -43.94
C ILE A 41 38.05 13.45 -44.07
N LYS A 42 37.65 14.16 -45.14
CA LYS A 42 36.24 14.45 -45.44
C LYS A 42 35.42 13.17 -45.62
N ALA A 43 35.92 12.20 -46.37
CA ALA A 43 35.25 10.91 -46.56
C ALA A 43 35.06 10.16 -45.24
N ILE A 44 36.11 10.09 -44.40
CA ILE A 44 36.05 9.47 -43.07
C ILE A 44 35.07 10.21 -42.15
N ALA A 45 35.05 11.54 -42.16
CA ALA A 45 34.12 12.34 -41.38
C ALA A 45 32.66 12.09 -41.79
N THR A 46 32.36 12.08 -43.10
CA THR A 46 31.02 11.76 -43.62
C THR A 46 30.57 10.35 -43.25
N VAL A 47 31.46 9.35 -43.36
CA VAL A 47 31.14 7.96 -42.94
C VAL A 47 30.92 7.88 -41.43
N SER A 48 31.72 8.61 -40.63
CA SER A 48 31.56 8.66 -39.18
C SER A 48 30.26 9.34 -38.75
N GLU A 49 29.80 10.36 -39.48
CA GLU A 49 28.55 11.05 -39.17
C GLU A 49 27.34 10.20 -39.57
N ASN A 50 27.38 9.55 -40.75
CA ASN A 50 26.34 8.61 -41.16
C ASN A 50 26.22 7.43 -40.19
N THR A 51 27.33 6.84 -39.73
CA THR A 51 27.27 5.73 -38.76
C THR A 51 26.77 6.14 -37.38
N LYS A 52 27.05 7.38 -36.91
CA LYS A 52 26.40 7.93 -35.71
C LYS A 52 24.90 8.10 -35.93
N GLN A 53 24.49 8.63 -37.09
CA GLN A 53 23.08 8.86 -37.40
C GLN A 53 22.30 7.53 -37.47
N GLU A 54 22.87 6.51 -38.12
CA GLU A 54 22.34 5.14 -38.15
C GLU A 54 22.20 4.56 -36.74
N ALA A 55 23.22 4.70 -35.89
CA ALA A 55 23.16 4.23 -34.50
C ALA A 55 22.09 4.97 -33.67
N ILE A 56 21.94 6.28 -33.86
CA ILE A 56 20.89 7.09 -33.22
C ILE A 56 19.50 6.64 -33.67
N ASP A 57 19.30 6.40 -34.96
CA ASP A 57 18.00 6.02 -35.50
C ASP A 57 17.63 4.56 -35.17
N GLU A 58 18.62 3.68 -35.03
CA GLU A 58 18.47 2.32 -34.48
C GLU A 58 18.04 2.35 -33.01
N VAL A 59 18.69 3.17 -32.16
CA VAL A 59 18.26 3.34 -30.76
C VAL A 59 16.84 3.92 -30.68
N LYS A 60 16.49 4.92 -31.52
CA LYS A 60 15.10 5.43 -31.63
C LYS A 60 14.11 4.37 -32.13
N ARG A 61 14.54 3.42 -32.96
CA ARG A 61 13.70 2.31 -33.43
C ARG A 61 13.43 1.33 -32.28
N GLN A 62 14.47 0.90 -31.57
CA GLN A 62 14.37 0.04 -30.40
C GLN A 62 13.47 0.65 -29.32
N TRP A 63 13.66 1.92 -28.97
CA TRP A 63 12.79 2.62 -28.00
C TRP A 63 11.32 2.66 -28.42
N ARG A 64 11.03 2.88 -29.72
CA ARG A 64 9.65 2.84 -30.24
C ARG A 64 9.04 1.44 -30.16
N GLU A 65 9.83 0.40 -30.40
CA GLU A 65 9.40 -1.00 -30.32
C GLU A 65 9.18 -1.46 -28.86
N GLU A 66 10.04 -1.07 -27.93
CA GLU A 66 9.85 -1.31 -26.49
C GLU A 66 8.58 -0.62 -25.97
N VAL A 67 8.36 0.66 -26.32
CA VAL A 67 7.13 1.38 -25.96
C VAL A 67 5.89 0.71 -26.57
N ALA A 68 5.94 0.29 -27.83
CA ALA A 68 4.83 -0.42 -28.48
C ALA A 68 4.56 -1.79 -27.82
N SER A 69 5.61 -2.52 -27.45
CA SER A 69 5.53 -3.81 -26.74
C SER A 69 4.89 -3.64 -25.36
N LEU A 70 5.37 -2.68 -24.56
CA LEU A 70 4.80 -2.37 -23.24
C LEU A 70 3.33 -1.93 -23.34
N GLN A 71 2.98 -1.11 -24.34
CA GLN A 71 1.58 -0.75 -24.61
C GLN A 71 0.71 -1.95 -25.01
N ALA A 72 1.26 -2.92 -25.76
CA ALA A 72 0.54 -4.13 -26.15
C ALA A 72 0.27 -5.03 -24.93
N VAL A 73 1.30 -5.29 -24.10
CA VAL A 73 1.19 -6.06 -22.85
C VAL A 73 0.20 -5.39 -21.89
N MET A 74 0.29 -4.07 -21.70
CA MET A 74 -0.64 -3.35 -20.81
C MET A 74 -2.09 -3.43 -21.33
N LYS A 75 -2.31 -3.31 -22.65
CA LYS A 75 -3.64 -3.52 -23.27
C LYS A 75 -4.12 -4.96 -23.16
N GLU A 76 -3.24 -5.95 -23.09
CA GLU A 76 -3.59 -7.36 -22.89
C GLU A 76 -3.98 -7.63 -21.45
N THR A 77 -3.17 -7.20 -20.48
CA THR A 77 -3.50 -7.34 -19.05
C THR A 77 -4.82 -6.68 -18.68
N VAL A 78 -5.14 -5.50 -19.25
CA VAL A 78 -6.44 -4.85 -19.02
C VAL A 78 -7.60 -5.69 -19.57
N ARG A 79 -7.47 -6.23 -20.79
CA ARG A 79 -8.48 -7.12 -21.39
C ARG A 79 -8.67 -8.41 -20.58
N ASP A 80 -7.60 -8.97 -20.04
CA ASP A 80 -7.67 -10.16 -19.18
C ASP A 80 -8.39 -9.86 -17.85
N TYR A 81 -8.11 -8.71 -17.22
CA TYR A 81 -8.85 -8.27 -16.02
C TYR A 81 -10.33 -8.02 -16.31
N GLU A 82 -10.66 -7.36 -17.42
CA GLU A 82 -12.04 -7.16 -17.88
C GLU A 82 -12.75 -8.51 -18.08
N HIS A 83 -12.10 -9.47 -18.75
CA HIS A 83 -12.66 -10.79 -18.99
C HIS A 83 -12.86 -11.59 -17.69
N GLN A 84 -11.88 -11.59 -16.79
CA GLN A 84 -12.01 -12.24 -15.47
C GLN A 84 -13.12 -11.60 -14.62
N PHE A 85 -13.27 -10.27 -14.65
CA PHE A 85 -14.33 -9.56 -13.95
C PHE A 85 -15.71 -9.93 -14.51
N HIS A 86 -15.87 -9.93 -15.83
CA HIS A 86 -17.11 -10.38 -16.49
C HIS A 86 -17.44 -11.84 -16.13
N LEU A 87 -16.46 -12.74 -16.15
CA LEU A 87 -16.67 -14.15 -15.81
C LEU A 87 -17.14 -14.35 -14.35
N ARG A 88 -16.56 -13.61 -13.37
CA ARG A 88 -17.06 -13.63 -11.98
C ARG A 88 -18.48 -13.08 -11.87
N LEU A 89 -18.78 -11.98 -12.56
CA LEU A 89 -20.11 -11.37 -12.54
C LEU A 89 -21.18 -12.32 -13.09
N GLU A 90 -20.85 -13.08 -14.14
CA GLU A 90 -21.74 -14.13 -14.68
C GLU A 90 -21.89 -15.32 -13.74
N GLN A 91 -20.81 -15.75 -13.07
CA GLN A 91 -20.87 -16.81 -12.05
C GLN A 91 -21.76 -16.42 -10.87
N GLU A 92 -21.61 -15.21 -10.31
CA GLU A 92 -22.47 -14.69 -9.25
C GLU A 92 -23.94 -14.62 -9.70
N ARG A 93 -24.21 -14.11 -10.90
CA ARG A 93 -25.56 -14.06 -11.47
C ARG A 93 -26.19 -15.46 -11.60
N ALA A 94 -25.41 -16.45 -12.02
CA ALA A 94 -25.86 -17.84 -12.12
C ALA A 94 -26.17 -18.45 -10.74
N GLN A 95 -25.33 -18.19 -9.73
CA GLN A 95 -25.56 -18.62 -8.34
C GLN A 95 -26.83 -17.99 -7.76
N TRP A 96 -27.02 -16.68 -7.94
CA TRP A 96 -28.24 -15.98 -7.50
C TRP A 96 -29.51 -16.47 -8.21
N ALA A 97 -29.40 -16.88 -9.49
CA ALA A 97 -30.50 -17.49 -10.22
C ALA A 97 -30.87 -18.87 -9.66
N GLN A 98 -29.89 -19.74 -9.39
CA GLN A 98 -30.11 -21.06 -8.77
C GLN A 98 -30.72 -20.94 -7.36
N TYR A 99 -30.25 -20.00 -6.55
CA TYR A 99 -30.79 -19.77 -5.21
C TYR A 99 -32.27 -19.34 -5.27
N ARG A 100 -32.61 -18.41 -6.18
CA ARG A 100 -33.99 -17.97 -6.41
C ARG A 100 -34.89 -19.13 -6.82
N GLU A 101 -34.47 -19.93 -7.81
CA GLU A 101 -35.24 -21.08 -8.29
C GLU A 101 -35.46 -22.12 -7.17
N SER A 102 -34.49 -22.29 -6.27
CA SER A 102 -34.63 -23.18 -5.12
C SER A 102 -35.63 -22.69 -4.09
N ALA A 103 -35.59 -21.39 -3.75
CA ALA A 103 -36.58 -20.78 -2.86
C ALA A 103 -38.00 -20.80 -3.46
N GLU A 104 -38.14 -20.58 -4.78
CA GLU A 104 -39.42 -20.69 -5.48
C GLU A 104 -39.99 -22.12 -5.45
N ARG A 105 -39.13 -23.15 -5.58
CA ARG A 105 -39.51 -24.57 -5.41
C ARG A 105 -39.98 -24.88 -3.99
N GLU A 106 -39.27 -24.44 -2.96
CA GLU A 106 -39.69 -24.61 -1.56
C GLU A 106 -41.04 -23.93 -1.26
N ILE A 107 -41.24 -22.70 -1.76
CA ILE A 107 -42.51 -21.98 -1.62
C ILE A 107 -43.66 -22.73 -2.32
N ALA A 108 -43.41 -23.36 -3.47
CA ALA A 108 -44.39 -24.18 -4.16
C ALA A 108 -44.75 -25.45 -3.37
N ASP A 109 -43.77 -26.16 -2.81
CA ASP A 109 -44.01 -27.36 -2.00
C ASP A 109 -44.71 -27.05 -0.66
N LEU A 110 -44.37 -25.93 -0.01
CA LEU A 110 -45.07 -25.47 1.19
C LEU A 110 -46.53 -25.12 0.90
N ARG A 111 -46.83 -24.49 -0.25
CA ARG A 111 -48.21 -24.22 -0.69
C ARG A 111 -48.99 -25.49 -0.97
N ARG A 112 -48.36 -26.49 -1.60
CA ARG A 112 -48.97 -27.81 -1.85
C ARG A 112 -49.30 -28.53 -0.54
N ARG A 113 -48.35 -28.58 0.41
CA ARG A 113 -48.57 -29.16 1.75
C ARG A 113 -49.69 -28.44 2.53
N LEU A 114 -49.83 -27.13 2.39
CA LEU A 114 -50.95 -26.39 3.00
C LEU A 114 -52.32 -26.80 2.44
N SER A 115 -52.38 -27.31 1.21
CA SER A 115 -53.62 -27.76 0.54
C SER A 115 -53.99 -29.22 0.83
N GLU A 116 -53.07 -30.02 1.37
CA GLU A 116 -53.25 -31.45 1.65
C GLU A 116 -53.73 -31.71 3.10
N GLY A 117 -53.85 -30.67 3.94
CA GLY A 117 -54.09 -30.77 5.39
C GLY A 117 -55.55 -30.78 5.86
N GLN A 118 -56.52 -31.09 5.00
CA GLN A 118 -57.96 -31.07 5.34
C GLN A 118 -58.63 -32.42 5.06
N GLU A 119 -58.57 -33.39 5.99
CA GLU A 119 -59.65 -34.35 6.30
C GLU A 119 -59.26 -35.37 7.41
N GLU A 120 -60.30 -35.93 8.06
CA GLU A 120 -60.36 -37.09 8.99
C GLU A 120 -59.85 -36.98 10.46
N GLU A 121 -60.81 -37.02 11.40
CA GLU A 121 -60.65 -37.53 12.78
C GLU A 121 -61.83 -38.45 13.17
N ASN A 122 -61.57 -39.64 13.74
CA ASN A 122 -62.42 -40.23 14.78
C ASN A 122 -61.78 -41.42 15.55
N LEU A 123 -62.33 -41.72 16.73
CA LEU A 123 -61.60 -42.23 17.91
C LEU A 123 -61.10 -43.70 17.92
N GLU A 124 -61.43 -44.57 16.95
CA GLU A 124 -60.68 -45.83 16.79
C GLU A 124 -59.23 -45.56 16.36
N ASN A 125 -59.00 -44.37 15.79
CA ASN A 125 -57.66 -43.90 15.51
C ASN A 125 -56.80 -43.82 16.77
N GLU A 126 -57.23 -43.58 18.01
CA GLU A 126 -56.26 -43.15 19.06
C GLU A 126 -55.12 -44.14 19.39
N MET A 127 -55.35 -45.45 19.44
CA MET A 127 -54.25 -46.42 19.61
C MET A 127 -53.46 -46.62 18.31
N LYS A 128 -54.14 -46.47 17.17
CA LYS A 128 -53.53 -46.45 15.84
C LYS A 128 -52.71 -45.18 15.60
N LYS A 129 -53.06 -44.07 16.25
CA LYS A 129 -52.47 -42.72 16.24
C LYS A 129 -51.25 -42.69 17.11
N ALA A 130 -51.20 -43.39 18.25
CA ALA A 130 -49.91 -43.63 18.92
C ALA A 130 -48.90 -44.37 18.01
N GLN A 131 -49.37 -45.29 17.16
CA GLN A 131 -48.51 -46.05 16.25
C GLN A 131 -48.21 -45.32 14.92
N GLU A 132 -49.20 -44.60 14.37
CA GLU A 132 -49.11 -43.73 13.20
C GLU A 132 -48.39 -42.42 13.53
N ASP A 133 -48.39 -41.94 14.77
CA ASP A 133 -47.55 -40.83 15.26
C ASP A 133 -46.13 -41.33 15.49
N ALA A 134 -45.91 -42.58 15.91
CA ALA A 134 -44.58 -43.20 15.92
C ALA A 134 -44.06 -43.51 14.49
N GLU A 135 -44.95 -43.75 13.52
CA GLU A 135 -44.59 -43.86 12.09
C GLU A 135 -44.45 -42.51 11.40
N LYS A 136 -45.24 -41.48 11.75
CA LYS A 136 -45.06 -40.09 11.31
C LYS A 136 -43.81 -39.48 11.91
N LEU A 137 -43.53 -39.72 13.19
CA LEU A 137 -42.25 -39.36 13.80
C LEU A 137 -41.12 -40.08 13.08
N ARG A 138 -41.22 -41.37 12.73
CA ARG A 138 -40.20 -42.01 11.88
C ARG A 138 -40.16 -41.48 10.44
N SER A 139 -41.28 -41.06 9.85
CA SER A 139 -41.34 -40.49 8.50
C SER A 139 -40.90 -39.02 8.43
N VAL A 140 -40.75 -38.34 9.57
CA VAL A 140 -40.14 -37.01 9.70
C VAL A 140 -38.69 -37.14 10.18
N VAL A 141 -38.44 -37.93 11.22
CA VAL A 141 -37.12 -38.15 11.83
C VAL A 141 -36.18 -38.89 10.88
N MET A 142 -36.58 -39.96 10.17
CA MET A 142 -35.63 -40.62 9.25
C MET A 142 -35.20 -39.73 8.07
N PRO A 143 -36.08 -38.93 7.43
CA PRO A 143 -35.63 -37.90 6.49
C PRO A 143 -34.74 -36.85 7.15
N MET A 144 -35.07 -36.34 8.33
CA MET A 144 -34.21 -35.39 9.04
C MET A 144 -32.85 -36.00 9.44
N GLU A 145 -32.78 -37.27 9.82
CA GLU A 145 -31.52 -37.97 10.11
C GLU A 145 -30.68 -38.19 8.84
N LYS A 146 -31.32 -38.54 7.72
CA LYS A 146 -30.66 -38.62 6.41
C LYS A 146 -30.20 -37.26 5.91
N GLU A 147 -30.96 -36.21 6.17
CA GLU A 147 -30.63 -34.84 5.80
C GLU A 147 -29.52 -34.27 6.69
N ILE A 148 -29.54 -34.55 8.00
CA ILE A 148 -28.43 -34.27 8.92
C ILE A 148 -27.16 -35.04 8.51
N ALA A 149 -27.28 -36.29 8.06
CA ALA A 149 -26.14 -37.04 7.52
C ALA A 149 -25.61 -36.39 6.24
N ALA A 150 -26.48 -36.12 5.26
CA ALA A 150 -26.09 -35.47 4.00
C ALA A 150 -25.54 -34.05 4.20
N LEU A 151 -26.01 -33.30 5.21
CA LEU A 151 -25.48 -31.99 5.58
C LEU A 151 -24.12 -32.10 6.26
N LYS A 152 -23.88 -33.14 7.09
CA LYS A 152 -22.56 -33.44 7.66
C LYS A 152 -21.56 -33.83 6.57
N ASP A 153 -21.96 -34.70 5.65
CA ASP A 153 -21.11 -35.13 4.52
C ASP A 153 -20.73 -33.92 3.65
N LYS A 154 -21.70 -33.06 3.30
CA LYS A 154 -21.46 -31.80 2.58
C LYS A 154 -20.59 -30.81 3.36
N LEU A 155 -20.73 -30.74 4.68
CA LEU A 155 -19.88 -29.91 5.53
C LEU A 155 -18.43 -30.41 5.50
N THR A 156 -18.21 -31.72 5.63
CA THR A 156 -16.86 -32.30 5.52
C THR A 156 -16.26 -32.12 4.13
N GLU A 157 -17.05 -32.26 3.05
CA GLU A 157 -16.60 -32.03 1.67
C GLU A 157 -16.26 -30.54 1.44
N ALA A 158 -17.00 -29.61 2.06
CA ALA A 158 -16.69 -28.18 2.03
C ALA A 158 -15.43 -27.85 2.83
N GLU A 159 -15.24 -28.44 4.02
CA GLU A 159 -14.03 -28.29 4.83
C GLU A 159 -12.78 -28.85 4.12
N GLU A 160 -12.89 -29.96 3.40
CA GLU A 160 -11.79 -30.50 2.58
C GLU A 160 -11.46 -29.58 1.40
N LYS A 161 -12.48 -29.07 0.69
CA LYS A 161 -12.28 -28.09 -0.41
C LYS A 161 -11.66 -26.79 0.08
N ILE A 162 -12.03 -26.30 1.26
CA ILE A 162 -11.40 -25.12 1.87
C ILE A 162 -9.92 -25.40 2.14
N LYS A 163 -9.58 -26.52 2.79
CA LYS A 163 -8.18 -26.92 3.04
C LYS A 163 -7.36 -27.09 1.76
N GLU A 164 -7.97 -27.63 0.70
CA GLU A 164 -7.30 -27.79 -0.60
C GLU A 164 -7.08 -26.44 -1.31
N LEU A 165 -8.05 -25.53 -1.26
CA LEU A 165 -7.92 -24.16 -1.76
C LEU A 165 -6.87 -23.36 -0.97
N GLU A 166 -6.85 -23.47 0.36
CA GLU A 166 -5.83 -22.87 1.23
C GLU A 166 -4.44 -23.41 0.89
N ALA A 167 -4.28 -24.74 0.78
CA ALA A 167 -3.00 -25.36 0.41
C ALA A 167 -2.54 -24.99 -1.00
N SER A 168 -3.47 -24.82 -1.94
CA SER A 168 -3.20 -24.31 -3.28
C SER A 168 -2.73 -22.85 -3.25
N LYS A 169 -3.46 -21.98 -2.52
CA LYS A 169 -3.12 -20.56 -2.40
C LYS A 169 -1.78 -20.33 -1.70
N VAL A 170 -1.45 -21.13 -0.68
CA VAL A 170 -0.13 -21.10 -0.02
C VAL A 170 0.99 -21.50 -0.99
N LYS A 171 0.80 -22.50 -1.85
CA LYS A 171 1.78 -22.86 -2.89
C LYS A 171 1.96 -21.75 -3.92
N GLU A 172 0.86 -21.14 -4.37
CA GLU A 172 0.86 -20.04 -5.33
C GLU A 172 1.61 -18.81 -4.77
N LEU A 173 1.27 -18.39 -3.55
CA LEU A 173 1.95 -17.28 -2.85
C LEU A 173 3.44 -17.56 -2.62
N ASN A 174 3.81 -18.81 -2.30
CA ASN A 174 5.20 -19.19 -2.13
C ASN A 174 5.96 -19.15 -3.48
N HIS A 175 5.31 -19.50 -4.60
CA HIS A 175 5.92 -19.37 -5.92
C HIS A 175 6.18 -17.91 -6.29
N TYR A 176 5.21 -17.01 -6.05
CA TYR A 176 5.42 -15.56 -6.21
C TYR A 176 6.53 -15.02 -5.33
N LEU A 177 6.62 -15.47 -4.06
CA LEU A 177 7.67 -15.06 -3.14
C LEU A 177 9.07 -15.47 -3.61
N GLU A 178 9.24 -16.68 -4.17
CA GLU A 178 10.53 -17.11 -4.74
C GLU A 178 10.88 -16.38 -6.04
N ALA A 179 9.88 -16.04 -6.88
CA ALA A 179 10.10 -15.20 -8.06
C ALA A 179 10.57 -13.79 -7.67
N GLU A 180 9.89 -13.14 -6.73
CA GLU A 180 10.27 -11.83 -6.17
C GLU A 180 11.68 -11.85 -5.54
N LYS A 181 12.04 -12.91 -4.79
CA LYS A 181 13.40 -13.08 -4.28
C LYS A 181 14.45 -13.12 -5.39
N SER A 182 14.18 -13.84 -6.49
CA SER A 182 15.08 -13.91 -7.64
C SER A 182 15.24 -12.54 -8.31
N CYS A 183 14.12 -11.85 -8.60
CA CYS A 183 14.14 -10.51 -9.16
C CYS A 183 14.88 -9.51 -8.26
N ARG A 184 14.74 -9.63 -6.93
CA ARG A 184 15.50 -8.82 -5.99
C ARG A 184 17.00 -9.08 -6.05
N THR A 185 17.43 -10.35 -6.15
CA THR A 185 18.86 -10.67 -6.29
C THR A 185 19.45 -10.18 -7.63
N ASP A 186 18.66 -10.21 -8.70
CA ASP A 186 19.08 -9.65 -9.99
C ASP A 186 19.22 -8.11 -9.91
N LEU A 187 18.27 -7.42 -9.26
CA LEU A 187 18.34 -5.98 -8.99
C LEU A 187 19.53 -5.61 -8.10
N GLU A 188 19.80 -6.37 -7.04
CA GLU A 188 20.98 -6.21 -6.18
C GLU A 188 22.29 -6.32 -7.00
N MET A 189 22.35 -7.28 -7.94
CA MET A 189 23.47 -7.43 -8.87
C MET A 189 23.59 -6.24 -9.85
N TYR A 190 22.49 -5.79 -10.46
CA TYR A 190 22.51 -4.60 -11.33
C TYR A 190 22.97 -3.35 -10.58
N VAL A 191 22.51 -3.14 -9.34
CA VAL A 191 22.95 -2.03 -8.48
C VAL A 191 24.44 -2.14 -8.15
N ALA A 192 24.96 -3.34 -7.89
CA ALA A 192 26.39 -3.56 -7.68
C ALA A 192 27.24 -3.24 -8.93
N VAL A 193 26.78 -3.63 -10.12
CA VAL A 193 27.43 -3.31 -11.40
C VAL A 193 27.42 -1.80 -11.66
N LEU A 194 26.27 -1.14 -11.50
CA LEU A 194 26.13 0.31 -11.68
C LEU A 194 27.00 1.10 -10.69
N ASN A 195 27.09 0.68 -9.43
CA ASN A 195 27.99 1.29 -8.46
C ASN A 195 29.47 1.10 -8.83
N THR A 196 29.83 -0.06 -9.38
CA THR A 196 31.21 -0.33 -9.86
C THR A 196 31.54 0.57 -11.06
N GLN A 197 30.64 0.64 -12.05
CA GLN A 197 30.79 1.55 -13.21
C GLN A 197 30.90 3.01 -12.78
N LYS A 198 30.10 3.44 -11.79
CA LYS A 198 30.18 4.79 -11.21
C LYS A 198 31.55 5.06 -10.59
N SER A 199 32.15 4.11 -9.85
CA SER A 199 33.50 4.26 -9.29
C SER A 199 34.54 4.46 -10.38
N VAL A 200 34.54 3.60 -11.40
CA VAL A 200 35.47 3.68 -12.54
C VAL A 200 35.36 5.03 -13.25
N LEU A 201 34.14 5.48 -13.57
CA LEU A 201 33.94 6.79 -14.20
C LEU A 201 34.35 7.98 -13.31
N GLN A 202 34.23 7.85 -11.98
CA GLN A 202 34.74 8.85 -11.04
C GLN A 202 36.27 8.88 -11.00
N GLU A 203 36.92 7.71 -11.00
CA GLU A 203 38.38 7.58 -11.04
C GLU A 203 38.97 8.13 -12.36
N ASP A 204 38.36 7.80 -13.51
CA ASP A 204 38.76 8.36 -14.81
C ASP A 204 38.56 9.89 -14.87
N ALA A 205 37.44 10.40 -14.34
CA ALA A 205 37.22 11.85 -14.24
C ALA A 205 38.18 12.55 -13.26
N GLU A 206 38.67 11.87 -12.22
CA GLU A 206 39.75 12.37 -11.36
C GLU A 206 41.11 12.36 -12.06
N LYS A 207 41.39 11.32 -12.83
CA LYS A 207 42.62 11.17 -13.60
C LYS A 207 42.73 12.26 -14.67
N LEU A 208 41.69 12.43 -15.49
CA LEU A 208 41.61 13.50 -16.50
C LEU A 208 41.72 14.89 -15.86
N ARG A 209 41.15 15.11 -14.67
CA ARG A 209 41.35 16.35 -13.92
C ARG A 209 42.81 16.57 -13.52
N LYS A 210 43.52 15.53 -13.05
CA LYS A 210 44.95 15.63 -12.69
C LYS A 210 45.81 15.92 -13.92
N GLU A 211 45.59 15.19 -15.02
CA GLU A 211 46.27 15.40 -16.31
C GLU A 211 46.06 16.84 -16.83
N LEU A 212 44.84 17.37 -16.76
CA LEU A 212 44.56 18.77 -17.13
C LEU A 212 45.30 19.78 -16.24
N HIS A 213 45.35 19.57 -14.92
CA HIS A 213 46.09 20.46 -14.01
C HIS A 213 47.60 20.43 -14.30
N GLU A 214 48.17 19.27 -14.64
CA GLU A 214 49.57 19.12 -15.01
C GLU A 214 49.89 19.86 -16.33
N VAL A 215 49.04 19.71 -17.36
CA VAL A 215 49.18 20.45 -18.62
C VAL A 215 49.08 21.97 -18.41
N CYS A 216 48.13 22.43 -17.58
CA CYS A 216 48.02 23.86 -17.24
C CYS A 216 49.26 24.37 -16.48
N HIS A 217 49.84 23.56 -15.58
CA HIS A 217 51.07 23.91 -14.86
C HIS A 217 52.27 24.02 -15.82
N LEU A 218 52.43 23.04 -16.73
CA LEU A 218 53.51 23.05 -17.73
C LEU A 218 53.40 24.25 -18.67
N LEU A 219 52.19 24.58 -19.15
CA LEU A 219 51.96 25.75 -20.00
C LEU A 219 52.27 27.07 -19.29
N GLU A 220 51.94 27.19 -17.99
CA GLU A 220 52.30 28.36 -17.19
C GLU A 220 53.83 28.45 -16.98
N GLN A 221 54.50 27.31 -16.78
CA GLN A 221 55.95 27.23 -16.67
C GLN A 221 56.66 27.63 -17.97
N GLU A 222 56.21 27.14 -19.14
CA GLU A 222 56.73 27.58 -20.44
C GLU A 222 56.48 29.07 -20.68
N ARG A 223 55.30 29.58 -20.34
CA ARG A 223 54.97 31.02 -20.42
C ARG A 223 55.94 31.87 -19.58
N GLN A 224 56.29 31.41 -18.38
CA GLN A 224 57.27 32.08 -17.53
C GLN A 224 58.68 32.02 -18.11
N GLN A 225 59.12 30.87 -18.63
CA GLN A 225 60.42 30.72 -19.28
C GLN A 225 60.54 31.59 -20.53
N HIS A 226 59.52 31.62 -21.39
CA HIS A 226 59.45 32.49 -22.56
C HIS A 226 59.53 33.98 -22.17
N ASN A 227 58.81 34.40 -21.12
CA ASN A 227 58.89 35.79 -20.63
C ASN A 227 60.27 36.13 -20.05
N GLN A 228 60.93 35.20 -19.35
CA GLN A 228 62.31 35.37 -18.89
C GLN A 228 63.28 35.52 -20.06
N LEU A 229 63.17 34.66 -21.09
CA LEU A 229 64.00 34.71 -22.30
C LEU A 229 63.78 36.00 -23.10
N LYS A 230 62.53 36.45 -23.23
CA LYS A 230 62.20 37.73 -23.86
C LYS A 230 62.88 38.90 -23.15
N HIS A 231 62.87 38.90 -21.82
CA HIS A 231 63.48 39.97 -21.01
C HIS A 231 65.02 39.91 -21.00
N THR A 232 65.64 38.72 -21.04
CA THR A 232 67.11 38.62 -21.21
C THR A 232 67.55 39.03 -22.62
N TRP A 233 66.78 38.66 -23.65
CA TRP A 233 67.03 39.09 -25.03
C TRP A 233 66.88 40.60 -25.21
N GLN A 234 65.85 41.21 -24.62
CA GLN A 234 65.70 42.67 -24.58
C GLN A 234 66.91 43.36 -23.95
N LYS A 235 67.37 42.88 -22.77
CA LYS A 235 68.58 43.42 -22.13
C LYS A 235 69.84 43.25 -22.97
N ALA A 236 70.01 42.13 -23.67
CA ALA A 236 71.14 41.90 -24.56
C ALA A 236 71.11 42.85 -25.77
N ASN A 237 69.92 43.09 -26.34
CA ASN A 237 69.72 44.04 -27.43
C ASN A 237 69.98 45.49 -26.98
N ASP A 238 69.46 45.90 -25.81
CA ASP A 238 69.73 47.22 -25.23
C ASP A 238 71.23 47.44 -24.99
N GLN A 239 71.94 46.42 -24.48
CA GLN A 239 73.40 46.44 -24.29
C GLN A 239 74.16 46.54 -25.62
N PHE A 240 73.73 45.80 -26.65
CA PHE A 240 74.30 45.89 -27.99
C PHE A 240 74.12 47.29 -28.59
N LEU A 241 72.91 47.84 -28.51
CA LEU A 241 72.58 49.19 -29.00
C LEU A 241 73.30 50.29 -28.21
N GLU A 242 73.52 50.17 -26.90
CA GLU A 242 74.35 51.14 -26.16
C GLU A 242 75.84 50.98 -26.51
N SER A 243 76.34 49.75 -26.70
CA SER A 243 77.71 49.50 -27.13
C SER A 243 77.99 50.10 -28.50
N GLN A 244 77.06 49.95 -29.45
CA GLN A 244 77.12 50.58 -30.77
C GLN A 244 77.07 52.11 -30.66
N ARG A 245 76.20 52.67 -29.81
CA ARG A 245 76.14 54.12 -29.55
C ARG A 245 77.40 54.67 -28.88
N LEU A 246 78.07 53.89 -28.02
CA LEU A 246 79.38 54.24 -27.46
C LEU A 246 80.45 54.24 -28.55
N LEU A 247 80.53 53.18 -29.35
CA LEU A 247 81.48 53.06 -30.47
C LEU A 247 81.34 54.21 -31.47
N MET A 248 80.12 54.61 -31.83
CA MET A 248 79.88 55.78 -32.69
C MET A 248 80.39 57.09 -32.05
N ARG A 249 80.23 57.28 -30.74
CA ARG A 249 80.75 58.47 -30.03
C ARG A 249 82.28 58.45 -29.97
N ASP A 250 82.90 57.28 -29.82
CA ASP A 250 84.36 57.15 -29.82
C ASP A 250 84.95 57.33 -31.22
N MET A 251 84.27 56.85 -32.27
CA MET A 251 84.61 57.15 -33.66
C MET A 251 84.57 58.66 -33.93
N GLN A 252 83.51 59.35 -33.51
CA GLN A 252 83.41 60.82 -33.62
C GLN A 252 84.51 61.55 -32.84
N ARG A 253 84.92 61.04 -31.66
CA ARG A 253 86.06 61.58 -30.91
C ARG A 253 87.39 61.40 -31.64
N MET A 254 87.59 60.26 -32.31
CA MET A 254 88.77 60.02 -33.14
C MET A 254 88.77 60.94 -34.38
N GLU A 255 87.62 61.15 -35.03
CA GLU A 255 87.46 62.06 -36.18
C GLU A 255 87.88 63.50 -35.84
N ILE A 256 87.65 63.98 -34.61
CA ILE A 256 88.06 65.33 -34.14
C ILE A 256 89.59 65.47 -34.02
N VAL A 257 90.34 64.38 -33.84
CA VAL A 257 91.81 64.38 -33.67
C VAL A 257 92.54 64.21 -35.01
N LEU A 258 91.84 63.82 -36.08
CA LEU A 258 92.41 63.70 -37.42
C LEU A 258 92.71 65.08 -38.04
N THR A 259 93.80 65.16 -38.81
CA THR A 259 94.08 66.35 -39.62
C THR A 259 93.14 66.44 -40.82
N SER A 260 92.95 67.65 -41.37
CA SER A 260 91.99 67.89 -42.46
C SER A 260 92.23 67.04 -43.71
N GLU A 261 93.47 66.67 -44.02
CA GLU A 261 93.77 65.75 -45.14
C GLU A 261 93.46 64.28 -44.81
N GLN A 262 93.60 63.87 -43.54
CA GLN A 262 93.21 62.53 -43.10
C GLN A 262 91.69 62.35 -43.08
N LEU A 263 90.94 63.37 -42.64
CA LEU A 263 89.48 63.41 -42.77
C LEU A 263 89.05 63.27 -44.24
N ARG A 264 89.69 64.00 -45.16
CA ARG A 264 89.40 63.91 -46.60
C ARG A 264 89.60 62.49 -47.15
N GLN A 265 90.64 61.78 -46.71
CA GLN A 265 90.90 60.39 -47.11
C GLN A 265 89.91 59.39 -46.49
N VAL A 266 89.48 59.61 -45.24
CA VAL A 266 88.43 58.79 -44.60
C VAL A 266 87.08 58.99 -45.29
N GLU A 267 86.73 60.21 -45.69
CA GLU A 267 85.51 60.49 -46.46
C GLU A 267 85.57 59.84 -47.86
N GLU A 268 86.72 59.90 -48.55
CA GLU A 268 86.95 59.20 -49.83
C GLU A 268 86.86 57.67 -49.69
N LEU A 269 87.28 57.09 -48.57
CA LEU A 269 87.14 55.67 -48.27
C LEU A 269 85.70 55.29 -47.93
N LYS A 270 85.03 56.02 -47.02
CA LYS A 270 83.59 55.82 -46.73
C LYS A 270 82.74 55.91 -48.00
N LYS A 271 83.06 56.85 -48.89
CA LYS A 271 82.36 56.99 -50.16
C LYS A 271 82.62 55.82 -51.11
N LYS A 272 83.86 55.32 -51.19
CA LYS A 272 84.17 54.09 -51.95
C LYS A 272 83.48 52.86 -51.38
N ASP A 273 83.43 52.70 -50.07
CA ASP A 273 82.73 51.57 -49.42
C ASP A 273 81.22 51.66 -49.63
N GLN A 274 80.63 52.86 -49.59
CA GLN A 274 79.22 53.09 -49.93
C GLN A 274 78.95 52.79 -51.41
N GLU A 275 79.78 53.29 -52.33
CA GLU A 275 79.69 52.97 -53.77
C GLU A 275 79.88 51.46 -54.02
N HIS A 276 80.68 50.75 -53.21
CA HIS A 276 80.86 49.30 -53.28
C HIS A 276 79.65 48.53 -52.72
N LEU A 277 79.05 49.01 -51.62
CA LEU A 277 77.82 48.43 -51.04
C LEU A 277 76.62 48.63 -51.96
N ASP A 278 76.43 49.83 -52.52
CA ASP A 278 75.33 50.14 -53.44
C ASP A 278 75.49 49.38 -54.78
N SER A 279 76.73 49.21 -55.27
CA SER A 279 77.05 48.34 -56.41
C SER A 279 76.80 46.85 -56.13
N THR A 280 76.92 46.41 -54.87
CA THR A 280 76.63 45.02 -54.47
C THR A 280 75.12 44.82 -54.26
N HIS A 281 74.42 45.76 -53.63
CA HIS A 281 72.98 45.70 -53.39
C HIS A 281 72.13 45.83 -54.66
N GLY A 282 72.67 46.41 -55.75
CA GLY A 282 72.02 46.38 -57.07
C GLY A 282 71.93 44.98 -57.71
N SER A 283 72.60 43.96 -57.15
CA SER A 283 72.70 42.62 -57.73
C SER A 283 72.07 41.50 -56.88
N VAL A 284 71.42 41.81 -55.76
CA VAL A 284 70.86 40.81 -54.83
C VAL A 284 69.33 40.89 -54.77
N HIS A 285 68.69 40.54 -55.89
CA HIS A 285 67.28 40.14 -55.93
C HIS A 285 67.06 38.80 -56.66
N SER A 286 68.12 38.00 -56.75
CA SER A 286 68.08 36.64 -57.29
C SER A 286 69.11 35.78 -56.55
N LEU A 287 68.83 34.47 -56.52
CA LEU A 287 69.61 33.38 -55.91
C LEU A 287 69.39 33.18 -54.40
N ASP A 288 68.41 32.33 -54.12
CA ASP A 288 68.43 31.40 -52.98
C ASP A 288 69.54 30.33 -53.18
N ALA A 289 69.84 29.62 -52.08
CA ALA A 289 70.58 28.36 -51.96
C ALA A 289 72.14 28.34 -51.87
N ASP A 290 72.57 27.61 -50.83
CA ASP A 290 73.83 26.86 -50.60
C ASP A 290 75.20 27.55 -50.43
N LEU A 291 75.80 27.35 -49.24
CA LEU A 291 77.11 26.67 -49.12
C LEU A 291 77.36 26.06 -47.72
N LEU A 292 78.19 25.01 -47.70
CA LEU A 292 78.38 24.05 -46.60
C LEU A 292 79.71 24.21 -45.83
N LEU A 293 79.67 23.94 -44.50
CA LEU A 293 80.73 23.31 -43.68
C LEU A 293 82.02 24.14 -43.38
N PRO A 294 82.83 23.85 -42.31
CA PRO A 294 83.06 22.50 -41.75
C PRO A 294 83.14 22.29 -40.21
N SER A 295 82.96 21.02 -39.88
CA SER A 295 83.22 20.22 -38.67
C SER A 295 84.21 20.70 -37.59
N GLY A 296 83.85 20.45 -36.32
CA GLY A 296 84.74 20.49 -35.16
C GLY A 296 84.11 19.90 -33.87
N ASP A 297 83.88 18.58 -33.84
CA ASP A 297 83.47 17.83 -32.64
C ASP A 297 84.74 17.44 -31.84
N PRO A 298 84.81 17.65 -30.50
CA PRO A 298 84.41 16.58 -29.58
C PRO A 298 83.82 17.05 -28.22
N PHE A 299 82.77 16.41 -27.72
CA PHE A 299 82.85 15.51 -26.55
C PHE A 299 81.50 14.90 -26.16
N SER A 300 81.52 13.60 -25.84
CA SER A 300 80.36 12.76 -25.59
C SER A 300 79.74 12.90 -24.19
N LYS A 301 78.40 12.77 -24.09
CA LYS A 301 77.74 11.54 -23.56
C LYS A 301 76.21 11.60 -23.53
N SER A 302 75.60 10.47 -23.94
CA SER A 302 74.31 9.90 -23.52
C SER A 302 73.29 10.80 -22.77
N ASP A 303 72.16 11.12 -23.40
CA ASP A 303 70.97 10.26 -23.31
C ASP A 303 69.94 10.61 -24.40
N SER A 304 69.46 9.59 -25.11
CA SER A 304 68.39 9.68 -26.11
C SER A 304 67.65 8.36 -26.14
N ASP A 305 66.44 8.32 -25.56
CA ASP A 305 65.32 7.48 -26.00
C ASP A 305 64.09 7.73 -25.11
N MET A 306 63.25 8.69 -25.51
CA MET A 306 61.79 8.70 -25.33
C MET A 306 61.19 9.62 -26.40
N PHE A 307 59.91 9.43 -26.77
CA PHE A 307 59.18 10.13 -27.84
C PHE A 307 59.47 9.72 -29.30
N LYS A 308 59.42 8.41 -29.59
CA LYS A 308 58.85 7.89 -30.84
C LYS A 308 58.12 6.56 -30.62
N ASP A 309 56.82 6.64 -30.33
CA ASP A 309 55.75 5.85 -30.99
C ASP A 309 54.41 6.14 -30.30
N GLY A 310 53.35 6.39 -31.07
CA GLY A 310 52.06 6.81 -30.49
C GLY A 310 50.90 7.09 -31.44
N LEU A 311 51.02 6.87 -32.75
CA LEU A 311 49.90 7.01 -33.68
C LEU A 311 49.72 5.77 -34.58
N ARG A 312 49.10 4.73 -34.02
CA ARG A 312 48.55 3.60 -34.80
C ARG A 312 47.09 3.34 -34.44
N ARG A 313 46.22 3.79 -35.33
CA ARG A 313 45.04 3.07 -35.85
C ARG A 313 44.58 1.86 -35.01
N ALA A 314 43.57 2.07 -34.18
CA ALA A 314 42.67 0.99 -33.77
C ALA A 314 41.54 0.89 -34.81
N GLN A 315 41.40 -0.28 -35.44
CA GLN A 315 40.22 -0.63 -36.23
C GLN A 315 39.19 -1.35 -35.34
N SER A 316 37.93 -1.30 -35.76
CA SER A 316 36.76 -1.82 -35.05
C SER A 316 36.86 -3.29 -34.65
N THR A 317 36.24 -3.64 -33.52
CA THR A 317 35.51 -4.91 -33.37
C THR A 317 34.23 -4.68 -32.57
N ASP A 318 33.10 -4.55 -33.26
CA ASP A 318 31.80 -4.86 -32.68
C ASP A 318 31.70 -6.37 -32.44
N SER A 319 31.09 -6.78 -31.32
CA SER A 319 30.50 -8.11 -31.14
C SER A 319 29.64 -8.12 -29.87
N LEU A 320 28.41 -7.60 -29.95
CA LEU A 320 27.34 -8.10 -29.09
C LEU A 320 26.95 -9.51 -29.58
N GLY A 321 26.73 -10.42 -28.63
CA GLY A 321 26.40 -11.80 -28.94
C GLY A 321 24.96 -11.98 -29.42
N THR A 322 24.72 -13.06 -30.17
CA THR A 322 23.39 -13.63 -30.38
C THR A 322 23.36 -15.09 -29.93
N SER A 323 22.24 -15.48 -29.31
CA SER A 323 22.07 -16.68 -28.49
C SER A 323 22.04 -18.00 -29.27
N SER A 324 22.55 -19.10 -28.69
CA SER A 324 21.87 -20.41 -28.76
C SER A 324 22.44 -21.51 -27.83
N SER A 325 21.53 -22.09 -27.03
CA SER A 325 21.38 -23.52 -26.69
C SER A 325 22.53 -24.41 -26.14
N LEU A 326 22.22 -25.05 -25.00
CA LEU A 326 22.49 -26.47 -24.65
C LEU A 326 23.95 -26.99 -24.59
N GLN A 327 24.44 -27.27 -23.37
CA GLN A 327 24.52 -28.65 -22.83
C GLN A 327 25.17 -28.72 -21.43
N SER A 328 24.71 -29.68 -20.63
CA SER A 328 25.24 -30.00 -19.29
C SER A 328 26.55 -30.79 -19.36
N LYS A 329 27.54 -30.46 -18.51
CA LYS A 329 28.42 -31.47 -17.85
C LYS A 329 29.25 -30.90 -16.69
N ALA A 330 29.36 -31.74 -15.67
CA ALA A 330 29.90 -31.50 -14.34
C ALA A 330 31.45 -31.53 -14.21
N LEU A 331 31.91 -31.27 -12.98
CA LEU A 331 33.28 -31.43 -12.42
C LEU A 331 34.27 -30.30 -12.77
N GLY A 332 35.06 -29.75 -11.83
CA GLY A 332 35.14 -29.97 -10.38
C GLY A 332 36.40 -29.31 -9.75
N TYR A 333 36.55 -29.46 -8.42
CA TYR A 333 37.68 -29.01 -7.56
C TYR A 333 37.74 -27.51 -7.23
N ASN A 334 37.44 -27.08 -5.99
CA ASN A 334 38.07 -27.32 -4.67
C ASN A 334 39.18 -26.30 -4.32
N TYR A 335 38.85 -25.35 -3.44
CA TYR A 335 39.74 -24.95 -2.34
C TYR A 335 38.94 -24.87 -1.04
N LYS A 336 39.43 -25.55 0.02
CA LYS A 336 38.84 -25.57 1.36
C LYS A 336 39.45 -24.47 2.23
N ALA A 337 38.65 -23.75 2.99
CA ALA A 337 39.09 -23.14 4.24
C ALA A 337 37.95 -22.96 5.27
N LYS A 338 38.00 -23.80 6.31
CA LYS A 338 37.73 -23.52 7.74
C LYS A 338 36.53 -22.65 8.14
N SER A 339 35.57 -23.35 8.74
CA SER A 339 34.73 -22.93 9.87
C SER A 339 35.32 -21.87 10.81
N ALA A 340 34.51 -20.85 11.10
CA ALA A 340 34.45 -20.15 12.39
C ALA A 340 32.99 -19.71 12.62
N GLY A 341 32.46 -19.95 13.82
CA GLY A 341 31.19 -19.39 14.28
C GLY A 341 31.41 -18.30 15.33
N ASN A 342 30.31 -17.79 15.87
CA ASN A 342 30.19 -16.78 16.94
C ASN A 342 30.45 -15.31 16.54
N LEU A 343 29.37 -14.53 16.47
CA LEU A 343 29.15 -13.17 17.02
C LEU A 343 27.61 -13.02 17.04
N ASP A 344 26.87 -13.39 18.08
CA ASP A 344 26.79 -12.89 19.47
C ASP A 344 25.93 -11.62 19.62
N GLU A 345 24.76 -11.79 20.24
CA GLU A 345 23.85 -10.72 20.69
C GLU A 345 24.27 -10.28 22.10
N SER A 346 24.77 -9.05 22.27
CA SER A 346 24.83 -8.39 23.58
C SER A 346 25.17 -6.91 23.45
N ASP A 347 24.16 -6.04 23.44
CA ASP A 347 24.36 -4.62 23.75
C ASP A 347 23.12 -3.99 24.42
N PHE A 348 22.99 -4.20 25.72
CA PHE A 348 22.45 -3.22 26.68
C PHE A 348 22.86 -3.62 28.11
N GLY A 349 23.76 -2.84 28.71
CA GLY A 349 24.39 -3.14 30.00
C GLY A 349 23.61 -2.69 31.26
N PRO A 350 24.07 -3.07 32.48
CA PRO A 350 23.36 -2.84 33.74
C PRO A 350 24.04 -1.83 34.73
N LEU A 351 23.39 -1.61 35.89
CA LEU A 351 23.74 -0.76 37.06
C LEU A 351 23.61 0.77 36.84
N VAL A 352 23.05 1.57 37.75
CA VAL A 352 23.34 1.81 39.21
C VAL A 352 22.00 2.13 39.94
N GLY A 353 21.76 1.98 41.26
CA GLY A 353 22.55 1.58 42.45
C GLY A 353 22.08 2.34 43.72
N ALA A 354 22.61 1.99 44.90
CA ALA A 354 22.27 2.45 46.28
C ALA A 354 21.00 1.80 46.92
N ASP A 355 21.10 0.86 47.88
CA ASP A 355 21.60 0.91 49.29
C ASP A 355 20.54 1.49 50.27
N SER A 356 20.35 1.02 51.51
CA SER A 356 21.31 0.50 52.50
C SER A 356 20.64 -0.24 53.69
N VAL A 357 21.33 -1.20 54.35
CA VAL A 357 21.31 -1.53 55.82
C VAL A 357 19.96 -1.99 56.46
N SER A 358 19.84 -2.80 57.53
CA SER A 358 20.54 -3.91 58.20
C SER A 358 19.85 -4.09 59.58
N GLU A 359 19.50 -5.32 59.95
CA GLU A 359 19.40 -5.89 61.32
C GLU A 359 18.70 -5.17 62.52
N ASN A 360 17.56 -5.77 62.92
CA ASN A 360 17.25 -6.33 64.25
C ASN A 360 16.82 -5.47 65.48
N PHE A 361 15.91 -6.11 66.27
CA PHE A 361 15.28 -5.71 67.54
C PHE A 361 14.24 -4.56 67.47
N ASP A 362 13.05 -4.62 68.08
CA ASP A 362 12.58 -5.51 69.17
C ASP A 362 11.31 -6.32 68.87
N THR A 363 11.14 -7.41 69.63
CA THR A 363 9.95 -8.28 69.69
C THR A 363 9.10 -7.97 70.93
N VAL A 364 7.90 -8.60 71.05
CA VAL A 364 6.84 -8.52 72.11
C VAL A 364 5.62 -7.69 71.63
N SER A 365 4.35 -8.16 71.64
CA SER A 365 3.74 -9.37 72.23
C SER A 365 2.43 -9.79 71.54
N LEU A 366 2.13 -11.11 71.56
CA LEU A 366 0.78 -11.78 71.54
C LEU A 366 -0.26 -11.41 70.44
N GLY A 367 -1.01 -12.36 69.83
CA GLY A 367 -1.04 -13.82 70.00
C GLY A 367 -2.12 -14.50 69.13
N SER A 368 -1.95 -15.80 68.93
CA SER A 368 -2.78 -16.80 68.20
C SER A 368 -4.32 -16.65 68.19
N LEU A 369 -4.97 -16.92 67.04
CA LEU A 369 -6.25 -17.66 66.82
C LEU A 369 -6.42 -17.86 65.29
N GLN A 370 -6.33 -19.05 64.68
CA GLN A 370 -7.24 -20.22 64.66
C GLN A 370 -8.30 -20.19 63.52
N MET A 371 -8.26 -21.23 62.66
CA MET A 371 -9.12 -21.42 61.47
C MET A 371 -10.59 -21.72 61.84
N PRO A 372 -11.59 -21.19 61.10
CA PRO A 372 -12.99 -21.50 61.33
C PRO A 372 -13.40 -22.82 60.67
N SER A 373 -13.24 -23.93 61.41
CA SER A 373 -14.04 -25.14 61.22
C SER A 373 -15.15 -25.14 62.26
N GLY A 374 -16.42 -24.97 61.83
CA GLY A 374 -17.54 -24.96 62.77
C GLY A 374 -18.83 -24.37 62.20
N PHE A 375 -19.70 -25.24 61.67
CA PHE A 375 -21.13 -24.95 61.66
C PHE A 375 -21.66 -25.03 63.09
N MET A 376 -21.77 -23.87 63.75
CA MET A 376 -22.42 -23.75 65.06
C MET A 376 -23.94 -23.65 64.86
N LEU A 377 -24.69 -24.61 65.38
CA LEU A 377 -26.14 -24.51 65.51
C LEU A 377 -26.49 -23.40 66.51
N THR A 378 -27.56 -22.65 66.28
CA THR A 378 -28.01 -21.63 67.23
C THR A 378 -28.53 -22.27 68.53
N LYS A 379 -28.56 -21.51 69.64
CA LYS A 379 -29.00 -22.04 70.95
C LYS A 379 -30.41 -22.64 70.93
N ASP A 380 -31.29 -22.16 70.05
CA ASP A 380 -32.63 -22.71 69.91
C ASP A 380 -32.66 -23.94 68.97
N GLN A 381 -31.73 -24.06 68.02
CA GLN A 381 -31.51 -25.31 67.26
C GLN A 381 -30.87 -26.40 68.13
N GLU A 382 -29.92 -26.07 69.00
CA GLU A 382 -29.38 -27.02 69.99
C GLU A 382 -30.45 -27.50 70.99
N ARG A 383 -31.37 -26.62 71.40
CA ARG A 383 -32.54 -27.02 72.22
C ARG A 383 -33.49 -27.92 71.45
N ALA A 384 -33.80 -27.61 70.19
CA ALA A 384 -34.70 -28.43 69.37
C ALA A 384 -34.18 -29.85 69.13
N ILE A 385 -32.85 -30.04 69.07
CA ILE A 385 -32.21 -31.35 68.87
C ILE A 385 -32.00 -32.12 70.18
N LYS A 386 -31.94 -31.43 71.34
CA LYS A 386 -31.81 -32.04 72.68
C LYS A 386 -33.14 -32.19 73.43
N ALA A 387 -34.25 -31.67 72.90
CA ALA A 387 -35.57 -31.88 73.46
C ALA A 387 -36.00 -33.34 73.22
N MET A 388 -36.19 -34.10 74.29
CA MET A 388 -36.90 -35.38 74.24
C MET A 388 -38.29 -35.15 73.61
N THR A 389 -38.72 -36.04 72.73
CA THR A 389 -40.15 -36.06 72.36
C THR A 389 -40.98 -36.48 73.59
N PRO A 390 -42.24 -36.04 73.74
CA PRO A 390 -43.07 -36.43 74.89
C PRO A 390 -43.15 -37.96 75.09
N GLU A 391 -43.13 -38.74 74.00
CA GLU A 391 -43.13 -40.20 74.02
C GLU A 391 -41.81 -40.81 74.57
N GLN A 392 -40.68 -40.10 74.48
CA GLN A 392 -39.40 -40.53 75.07
C GLN A 392 -39.31 -40.23 76.57
N GLU A 393 -40.01 -39.20 77.05
CA GLU A 393 -40.04 -38.84 78.48
C GLU A 393 -40.95 -39.82 79.26
N GLU A 394 -42.10 -40.21 78.70
CA GLU A 394 -42.97 -41.26 79.29
C GLU A 394 -42.30 -42.64 79.33
N THR A 395 -41.56 -43.03 78.28
CA THR A 395 -40.87 -44.33 78.23
C THR A 395 -39.65 -44.40 79.15
N ALA A 396 -38.94 -43.29 79.38
CA ALA A 396 -37.89 -43.21 80.40
C ALA A 396 -38.46 -43.37 81.83
N SER A 397 -39.64 -42.80 82.11
CA SER A 397 -40.28 -42.89 83.43
C SER A 397 -40.76 -44.32 83.76
N LEU A 398 -41.11 -45.13 82.77
CA LEU A 398 -41.52 -46.53 82.96
C LEU A 398 -40.33 -47.46 83.24
N LEU A 399 -39.17 -47.22 82.62
CA LEU A 399 -37.97 -48.04 82.82
C LEU A 399 -37.28 -47.82 84.17
N SER A 400 -37.50 -46.67 84.82
CA SER A 400 -37.05 -46.38 86.19
C SER A 400 -37.71 -47.27 87.27
N SER A 401 -38.82 -47.94 86.94
CA SER A 401 -39.63 -48.71 87.91
C SER A 401 -39.28 -50.20 88.00
N VAL A 402 -38.30 -50.71 87.22
CA VAL A 402 -38.09 -52.16 87.01
C VAL A 402 -36.75 -52.69 87.59
N THR A 403 -35.99 -51.88 88.33
CA THR A 403 -34.71 -52.29 88.92
C THR A 403 -34.56 -51.97 90.42
N GLN A 404 -35.36 -52.63 91.27
CA GLN A 404 -35.03 -52.73 92.71
C GLN A 404 -35.46 -54.06 93.35
N GLY A 405 -34.48 -54.82 93.85
CA GLY A 405 -34.59 -55.56 95.11
C GLY A 405 -35.48 -56.81 95.21
N MET A 406 -35.02 -57.92 94.61
CA MET A 406 -34.68 -59.19 95.30
C MET A 406 -35.47 -59.65 96.58
N GLU A 407 -36.02 -60.86 96.47
CA GLU A 407 -36.20 -61.91 97.51
C GLU A 407 -37.17 -61.79 98.72
N THR A 408 -38.06 -62.80 98.78
CA THR A 408 -38.64 -63.45 99.97
C THR A 408 -39.21 -62.61 101.13
N ALA A 409 -40.54 -62.53 101.18
CA ALA A 409 -41.31 -63.31 102.16
C ALA A 409 -42.79 -63.42 101.77
N TYR A 410 -43.46 -64.48 102.22
CA TYR A 410 -44.91 -64.67 102.13
C TYR A 410 -45.69 -63.46 102.68
N VAL A 411 -46.59 -62.89 101.87
CA VAL A 411 -47.97 -62.46 102.22
C VAL A 411 -48.64 -61.96 100.94
N SER A 412 -49.79 -62.51 100.58
CA SER A 412 -50.57 -62.06 99.42
C SER A 412 -51.21 -60.69 99.69
N PRO A 413 -50.99 -59.65 98.87
CA PRO A 413 -51.67 -58.38 99.02
C PRO A 413 -53.18 -58.50 98.75
N SER A 414 -53.97 -57.97 99.67
CA SER A 414 -55.42 -57.86 99.59
C SER A 414 -55.87 -57.06 98.36
N GLY A 415 -56.71 -57.66 97.51
CA GLY A 415 -57.22 -57.03 96.29
C GLY A 415 -57.88 -58.01 95.32
N TYR A 416 -57.53 -59.30 95.40
CA TYR A 416 -58.16 -60.37 94.63
C TYR A 416 -59.61 -60.62 95.09
N ARG A 417 -60.56 -59.90 94.48
CA ARG A 417 -61.94 -60.40 94.35
C ARG A 417 -61.84 -61.71 93.59
N LEU A 418 -62.32 -62.80 94.18
CA LEU A 418 -62.53 -64.06 93.45
C LEU A 418 -63.57 -63.81 92.37
N VAL A 419 -63.07 -63.60 91.15
CA VAL A 419 -63.88 -63.43 89.95
C VAL A 419 -64.56 -64.77 89.69
N SER A 420 -65.89 -64.80 89.67
CA SER A 420 -66.63 -66.03 89.38
C SER A 420 -66.29 -66.54 87.99
N GLU A 421 -66.41 -67.85 87.73
CA GLU A 421 -66.01 -68.43 86.44
C GLU A 421 -66.74 -67.78 85.25
N THR A 422 -67.97 -67.29 85.44
CA THR A 422 -68.71 -66.49 84.46
C THR A 422 -68.15 -65.08 84.27
N GLU A 423 -67.83 -64.35 85.35
CA GLU A 423 -67.17 -63.04 85.30
C GLU A 423 -65.75 -63.16 84.70
N TRP A 424 -65.03 -64.28 84.95
CA TRP A 424 -63.70 -64.53 84.42
C TRP A 424 -63.75 -64.82 82.92
N ASN A 425 -64.70 -65.66 82.48
CA ASN A 425 -64.95 -65.86 81.05
C ASN A 425 -65.41 -64.56 80.36
N LEU A 426 -66.20 -63.71 81.01
CA LEU A 426 -66.57 -62.38 80.52
C LEU A 426 -65.36 -61.46 80.42
N LEU A 427 -64.52 -61.39 81.46
CA LEU A 427 -63.29 -60.58 81.46
C LEU A 427 -62.29 -61.08 80.41
N GLN A 428 -62.13 -62.40 80.26
CA GLN A 428 -61.26 -63.01 79.26
C GLN A 428 -61.80 -62.76 77.84
N LYS A 429 -63.12 -62.70 77.66
CA LYS A 429 -63.78 -62.33 76.40
C LYS A 429 -63.73 -60.81 76.13
N GLU A 430 -63.81 -59.97 77.15
CA GLU A 430 -63.58 -58.52 77.09
C GLU A 430 -62.13 -58.21 76.74
N VAL A 431 -61.15 -58.85 77.39
CA VAL A 431 -59.72 -58.73 77.09
C VAL A 431 -59.40 -59.28 75.69
N HIS A 432 -60.03 -60.39 75.27
CA HIS A 432 -59.91 -60.89 73.90
C HIS A 432 -60.55 -59.93 72.88
N ASN A 433 -61.71 -59.33 73.20
CA ASN A 433 -62.35 -58.31 72.35
C ASN A 433 -61.54 -57.00 72.29
N ALA A 434 -60.95 -56.57 73.41
CA ALA A 434 -60.06 -55.41 73.48
C ALA A 434 -58.77 -55.67 72.70
N GLY A 435 -58.16 -56.86 72.87
CA GLY A 435 -57.05 -57.32 72.05
C GLY A 435 -57.38 -57.42 70.56
N ASN A 436 -58.59 -57.85 70.20
CA ASN A 436 -59.06 -57.88 68.81
C ASN A 436 -59.40 -56.50 68.23
N LYS A 437 -59.66 -55.48 69.08
CA LYS A 437 -59.91 -54.08 68.69
C LYS A 437 -58.63 -53.24 68.65
N LEU A 438 -57.70 -53.46 69.59
CA LEU A 438 -56.42 -52.74 69.72
C LEU A 438 -55.29 -53.41 68.92
N GLY A 439 -55.36 -54.73 68.69
CA GLY A 439 -54.39 -55.49 67.90
C GLY A 439 -54.61 -55.43 66.39
N ARG A 440 -55.68 -54.78 65.92
CA ARG A 440 -55.85 -54.41 64.52
C ARG A 440 -55.20 -53.06 64.30
N ARG A 441 -54.31 -52.97 63.30
CA ARG A 441 -53.73 -51.68 62.88
C ARG A 441 -54.86 -50.73 62.51
N CYS A 442 -54.81 -49.49 63.01
CA CYS A 442 -55.80 -48.49 62.65
C CYS A 442 -55.62 -48.09 61.17
N ASP A 443 -56.62 -48.38 60.34
CA ASP A 443 -56.56 -48.09 58.90
C ASP A 443 -56.39 -46.59 58.61
N MET A 444 -56.95 -45.71 59.45
CA MET A 444 -56.75 -44.27 59.35
C MET A 444 -55.30 -43.87 59.63
N CYS A 445 -54.68 -44.38 60.70
CA CYS A 445 -53.27 -44.11 60.99
C CYS A 445 -52.35 -44.65 59.89
N SER A 446 -52.63 -45.87 59.39
CA SER A 446 -51.93 -46.48 58.25
C SER A 446 -52.05 -45.64 56.95
N ASN A 447 -53.20 -45.00 56.74
CA ASN A 447 -53.42 -44.11 55.60
C ASN A 447 -52.66 -42.79 55.77
N TYR A 448 -52.77 -42.13 56.93
CA TYR A 448 -52.01 -40.90 57.20
C TYR A 448 -50.49 -41.13 57.23
N GLU A 449 -50.01 -42.29 57.69
CA GLU A 449 -48.60 -42.69 57.63
C GLU A 449 -48.13 -42.80 56.16
N LYS A 450 -48.91 -43.47 55.29
CA LYS A 450 -48.62 -43.53 53.84
C LYS A 450 -48.66 -42.15 53.18
N GLN A 451 -49.62 -41.31 53.55
CA GLN A 451 -49.75 -39.95 53.01
C GLN A 451 -48.56 -39.08 53.43
N LEU A 452 -48.14 -39.17 54.70
CA LEU A 452 -46.96 -38.47 55.21
C LEU A 452 -45.67 -38.96 54.54
N GLN A 453 -45.51 -40.28 54.36
CA GLN A 453 -44.38 -40.86 53.61
C GLN A 453 -44.38 -40.36 52.15
N GLY A 454 -45.55 -40.30 51.49
CA GLY A 454 -45.67 -39.74 50.14
C GLY A 454 -45.25 -38.27 50.06
N ILE A 455 -45.68 -37.44 51.02
CA ILE A 455 -45.27 -36.03 51.12
C ILE A 455 -43.76 -35.91 51.41
N GLN A 456 -43.19 -36.74 52.29
CA GLN A 456 -41.76 -36.75 52.59
C GLN A 456 -40.90 -37.15 51.38
N ILE A 457 -41.37 -38.10 50.56
CA ILE A 457 -40.70 -38.47 49.31
C ILE A 457 -40.75 -37.30 48.32
N GLN A 458 -41.91 -36.67 48.12
CA GLN A 458 -42.03 -35.48 47.26
C GLN A 458 -41.19 -34.29 47.77
N GLU A 459 -41.05 -34.11 49.09
CA GLU A 459 -40.22 -33.09 49.72
C GLU A 459 -38.71 -33.37 49.50
N ALA A 460 -38.30 -34.64 49.51
CA ALA A 460 -36.95 -35.04 49.13
C ALA A 460 -36.67 -34.82 47.64
N GLU A 461 -37.58 -35.26 46.76
CA GLU A 461 -37.46 -35.08 45.31
C GLU A 461 -37.37 -33.61 44.90
N THR A 462 -38.26 -32.76 45.43
CA THR A 462 -38.23 -31.32 45.17
C THR A 462 -36.99 -30.64 45.74
N ARG A 463 -36.51 -31.05 46.92
CA ARG A 463 -35.23 -30.58 47.49
C ARG A 463 -34.04 -30.93 46.58
N ASP A 464 -34.00 -32.12 46.01
CA ASP A 464 -32.92 -32.53 45.10
C ASP A 464 -33.02 -31.88 43.72
N GLN A 465 -34.23 -31.60 43.23
CA GLN A 465 -34.46 -30.76 42.05
C GLN A 465 -33.95 -29.33 42.28
N VAL A 466 -34.22 -28.73 43.44
CA VAL A 466 -33.68 -27.41 43.83
C VAL A 466 -32.16 -27.41 43.90
N LYS A 467 -31.52 -28.43 44.50
CA LYS A 467 -30.05 -28.57 44.49
C LYS A 467 -29.50 -28.64 43.06
N LYS A 468 -30.14 -29.42 42.19
CA LYS A 468 -29.72 -29.55 40.78
C LYS A 468 -29.82 -28.22 40.04
N LEU A 469 -30.91 -27.47 40.26
CA LEU A 469 -31.07 -26.11 39.71
C LEU A 469 -30.03 -25.13 40.26
N GLN A 470 -29.71 -25.18 41.57
CA GLN A 470 -28.66 -24.36 42.16
C GLN A 470 -27.27 -24.64 41.57
N VAL A 471 -26.94 -25.92 41.31
CA VAL A 471 -25.67 -26.29 40.67
C VAL A 471 -25.63 -25.80 39.22
N MET A 472 -26.69 -26.00 38.44
CA MET A 472 -26.76 -25.51 37.05
C MET A 472 -26.71 -23.97 36.97
N LEU A 473 -27.38 -23.26 37.88
CA LEU A 473 -27.33 -21.80 37.97
C LEU A 473 -25.91 -21.31 38.31
N ARG A 474 -25.21 -22.00 39.21
CA ARG A 474 -23.83 -21.67 39.57
C ARG A 474 -22.89 -21.88 38.38
N GLN A 475 -22.99 -23.01 37.70
CA GLN A 475 -22.23 -23.29 36.46
C GLN A 475 -22.51 -22.25 35.35
N ALA A 476 -23.77 -21.83 35.20
CA ALA A 476 -24.13 -20.78 34.24
C ALA A 476 -23.53 -19.41 34.62
N ASN A 477 -23.53 -19.05 35.91
CA ASN A 477 -22.89 -17.82 36.38
C ASN A 477 -21.37 -17.86 36.22
N ASP A 478 -20.71 -18.96 36.60
CA ASP A 478 -19.26 -19.13 36.46
C ASP A 478 -18.84 -19.03 34.98
N GLN A 479 -19.65 -19.60 34.07
CA GLN A 479 -19.45 -19.50 32.62
C GLN A 479 -19.70 -18.08 32.09
N LEU A 480 -20.69 -17.36 32.62
CA LEU A 480 -20.97 -15.96 32.26
C LEU A 480 -19.86 -15.02 32.73
N GLU A 481 -19.33 -15.21 33.94
CA GLU A 481 -18.20 -14.42 34.46
C GLU A 481 -16.95 -14.64 33.59
N LYS A 482 -16.70 -15.89 33.18
CA LYS A 482 -15.64 -16.22 32.23
C LYS A 482 -15.83 -15.53 30.88
N THR A 483 -17.01 -15.60 30.26
CA THR A 483 -17.22 -14.97 28.94
C THR A 483 -17.23 -13.44 29.01
N MET A 484 -17.67 -12.84 30.12
CA MET A 484 -17.51 -11.39 30.34
C MET A 484 -16.03 -11.00 30.43
N LYS A 485 -15.20 -11.81 31.09
CA LYS A 485 -13.75 -11.55 31.18
C LYS A 485 -13.05 -11.71 29.83
N GLU A 486 -13.32 -12.80 29.10
CA GLU A 486 -12.78 -13.02 27.75
C GLU A 486 -13.22 -11.90 26.80
N LYS A 487 -14.47 -11.41 26.92
CA LYS A 487 -14.96 -10.25 26.18
C LYS A 487 -14.18 -8.98 26.53
N GLN A 488 -13.98 -8.68 27.82
CA GLN A 488 -13.23 -7.49 28.26
C GLN A 488 -11.78 -7.52 27.75
N GLU A 489 -11.11 -8.68 27.85
CA GLU A 489 -9.74 -8.87 27.33
C GLU A 489 -9.67 -8.63 25.80
N LEU A 490 -10.69 -9.02 25.04
CA LEU A 490 -10.80 -8.74 23.61
C LEU A 490 -11.10 -7.26 23.31
N GLU A 491 -11.97 -6.61 24.08
CA GLU A 491 -12.26 -5.17 23.95
C GLU A 491 -11.01 -4.32 24.25
N ASP A 492 -10.26 -4.65 25.30
CA ASP A 492 -9.01 -3.99 25.66
C ASP A 492 -7.91 -4.23 24.61
N PHE A 493 -7.79 -5.46 24.08
CA PHE A 493 -6.85 -5.77 22.99
C PHE A 493 -7.18 -5.01 21.69
N ILE A 494 -8.45 -4.97 21.29
CA ILE A 494 -8.89 -4.22 20.10
C ILE A 494 -8.63 -2.73 20.29
N LYS A 495 -8.89 -2.20 21.49
CA LYS A 495 -8.61 -0.80 21.82
C LYS A 495 -7.13 -0.48 21.71
N GLN A 496 -6.26 -1.26 22.36
CA GLN A 496 -4.81 -1.08 22.29
C GLN A 496 -4.29 -1.14 20.85
N ASN A 497 -4.70 -2.15 20.07
CA ASN A 497 -4.30 -2.29 18.67
C ASN A 497 -4.82 -1.14 17.79
N THR A 498 -5.98 -0.55 18.11
CA THR A 498 -6.52 0.63 17.42
C THR A 498 -5.72 1.90 17.77
N GLU A 499 -5.30 2.07 19.02
CA GLU A 499 -4.45 3.17 19.46
C GLU A 499 -3.04 3.05 18.84
N ASP A 500 -2.43 1.86 18.87
CA ASP A 500 -1.11 1.59 18.27
C ASP A 500 -1.10 1.80 16.75
N SER A 501 -2.11 1.29 16.04
CA SER A 501 -2.23 1.52 14.59
C SER A 501 -2.51 2.99 14.26
N SER A 502 -3.31 3.71 15.07
CA SER A 502 -3.51 5.15 14.93
C SER A 502 -2.20 5.94 15.10
N HIS A 503 -1.37 5.57 16.09
CA HIS A 503 -0.05 6.16 16.28
C HIS A 503 0.90 5.86 15.11
N GLN A 504 0.92 4.63 14.60
CA GLN A 504 1.73 4.26 13.42
C GLN A 504 1.29 5.02 12.16
N ILE A 505 -0.02 5.12 11.90
CA ILE A 505 -0.57 5.90 10.79
C ILE A 505 -0.18 7.37 10.92
N SER A 506 -0.30 7.95 12.12
CA SER A 506 0.08 9.35 12.38
C SER A 506 1.57 9.60 12.11
N ALA A 507 2.45 8.68 12.52
CA ALA A 507 3.88 8.76 12.24
C ALA A 507 4.23 8.61 10.75
N LEU A 508 3.49 7.76 10.02
CA LEU A 508 3.63 7.60 8.57
C LEU A 508 3.15 8.86 7.82
N VAL A 509 2.03 9.46 8.23
CA VAL A 509 1.51 10.72 7.66
C VAL A 509 2.50 11.87 7.86
N LEU A 510 3.06 12.03 9.06
CA LEU A 510 4.09 13.05 9.31
C LEU A 510 5.34 12.85 8.45
N ARG A 511 5.77 11.59 8.24
CA ARG A 511 6.89 11.27 7.35
C ARG A 511 6.57 11.55 5.89
N ALA A 512 5.35 11.24 5.45
CA ALA A 512 4.89 11.54 4.09
C ALA A 512 4.89 13.06 3.84
N GLN A 513 4.31 13.86 4.74
CA GLN A 513 4.32 15.32 4.67
C GLN A 513 5.74 15.90 4.62
N ALA A 514 6.67 15.38 5.45
CA ALA A 514 8.07 15.78 5.41
C ALA A 514 8.75 15.43 4.06
N SER A 515 8.40 14.30 3.46
CA SER A 515 8.90 13.92 2.13
C SER A 515 8.28 14.73 0.99
N GLU A 516 7.02 15.14 1.10
CA GLU A 516 6.36 16.03 0.13
C GLU A 516 7.04 17.40 0.10
N VAL A 517 7.29 18.02 1.26
CA VAL A 517 8.02 19.29 1.37
C VAL A 517 9.43 19.18 0.79
N LEU A 518 10.15 18.09 1.08
CA LEU A 518 11.48 17.85 0.51
C LEU A 518 11.45 17.67 -1.03
N LEU A 519 10.41 17.04 -1.57
CA LEU A 519 10.21 16.92 -3.01
C LEU A 519 9.90 18.27 -3.68
N GLU A 520 9.11 19.13 -3.03
CA GLU A 520 8.87 20.50 -3.50
C GLU A 520 10.17 21.34 -3.52
N GLU A 521 10.99 21.26 -2.46
CA GLU A 521 12.31 21.91 -2.40
C GLU A 521 13.26 21.39 -3.49
N LEU A 522 13.31 20.07 -3.70
CA LEU A 522 14.10 19.45 -4.77
C LEU A 522 13.61 19.87 -6.17
N GLN A 523 12.29 19.93 -6.39
CA GLN A 523 11.71 20.37 -7.66
C GLN A 523 12.02 21.86 -7.94
N GLN A 524 11.99 22.71 -6.91
CA GLN A 524 12.39 24.13 -7.03
C GLN A 524 13.89 24.25 -7.36
N SER A 525 14.76 23.54 -6.64
CA SER A 525 16.22 23.57 -6.90
C SER A 525 16.59 23.05 -8.29
N PHE A 526 15.95 21.97 -8.77
CA PHE A 526 16.10 21.48 -10.13
C PHE A 526 15.61 22.49 -11.17
N SER A 527 14.49 23.16 -10.90
CA SER A 527 13.94 24.22 -11.76
C SER A 527 14.80 25.48 -11.81
N GLN A 528 15.59 25.75 -10.76
CA GLN A 528 16.63 26.79 -10.75
C GLN A 528 17.85 26.33 -11.56
N ALA A 529 18.42 25.17 -11.25
CA ALA A 529 19.59 24.63 -11.96
C ALA A 529 19.36 24.50 -13.47
N LYS A 530 18.14 24.09 -13.88
CA LYS A 530 17.73 24.07 -15.30
C LYS A 530 17.79 25.46 -15.94
N ARG A 531 17.29 26.51 -15.25
CA ARG A 531 17.36 27.89 -15.76
C ARG A 531 18.80 28.38 -15.85
N ASP A 532 19.62 28.09 -14.85
CA ASP A 532 21.03 28.48 -14.83
C ASP A 532 21.81 27.86 -16.01
N VAL A 533 21.57 26.57 -16.30
CA VAL A 533 22.17 25.87 -17.46
C VAL A 533 21.63 26.41 -18.79
N GLN A 534 20.34 26.77 -18.86
CA GLN A 534 19.76 27.40 -20.06
C GLN A 534 20.36 28.79 -20.32
N GLU A 535 20.59 29.59 -19.28
CA GLU A 535 21.25 30.90 -19.39
C GLU A 535 22.72 30.76 -19.82
N GLN A 536 23.47 29.82 -19.24
CA GLN A 536 24.84 29.51 -19.68
C GLN A 536 24.88 29.04 -21.14
N MET A 537 23.94 28.19 -21.55
CA MET A 537 23.82 27.73 -22.95
C MET A 537 23.54 28.91 -23.90
N ALA A 538 22.67 29.85 -23.52
CA ALA A 538 22.38 31.04 -24.32
C ALA A 538 23.63 31.93 -24.50
N VAL A 539 24.39 32.17 -23.43
CA VAL A 539 25.66 32.92 -23.50
C VAL A 539 26.68 32.20 -24.39
N LEU A 540 26.81 30.88 -24.27
CA LEU A 540 27.72 30.08 -25.09
C LEU A 540 27.32 30.12 -26.58
N MET A 541 26.03 29.97 -26.91
CA MET A 541 25.54 30.07 -28.29
C MET A 541 25.83 31.45 -28.89
N GLN A 542 25.56 32.53 -28.14
CA GLN A 542 25.85 33.90 -28.58
C GLN A 542 27.35 34.11 -28.81
N SER A 543 28.22 33.63 -27.90
CA SER A 543 29.67 33.76 -28.07
C SER A 543 30.21 32.96 -29.27
N ARG A 544 29.65 31.78 -29.53
CA ARG A 544 29.96 30.95 -30.71
C ARG A 544 29.55 31.67 -32.00
N GLU A 545 28.37 32.29 -32.02
CA GLU A 545 27.89 33.06 -33.18
C GLU A 545 28.80 34.26 -33.48
N GLN A 546 29.18 35.04 -32.46
CA GLN A 546 30.14 36.14 -32.61
C GLN A 546 31.50 35.68 -33.17
N VAL A 547 32.03 34.56 -32.67
CA VAL A 547 33.29 33.99 -33.18
C VAL A 547 33.14 33.48 -34.62
N SER A 548 31.99 32.91 -34.97
CA SER A 548 31.67 32.47 -36.34
C SER A 548 31.58 33.65 -37.31
N GLU A 549 30.93 34.75 -36.91
CA GLU A 549 30.84 35.99 -37.70
C GLU A 549 32.23 36.61 -37.95
N GLU A 550 33.07 36.70 -36.91
CA GLU A 550 34.45 37.17 -37.06
C GLU A 550 35.31 36.24 -37.93
N LEU A 551 35.15 34.92 -37.83
CA LEU A 551 35.84 33.96 -38.69
C LEU A 551 35.43 34.12 -40.15
N VAL A 552 34.13 34.23 -40.44
CA VAL A 552 33.61 34.49 -41.80
C VAL A 552 34.11 35.83 -42.34
N ARG A 553 34.17 36.87 -41.50
CA ARG A 553 34.72 38.18 -41.87
C ARG A 553 36.20 38.08 -42.25
N LEU A 554 37.02 37.45 -41.40
CA LEU A 554 38.45 37.25 -41.63
C LEU A 554 38.72 36.36 -42.85
N GLN A 555 37.92 35.32 -43.07
CA GLN A 555 38.04 34.46 -44.25
C GLN A 555 37.74 35.23 -45.53
N LYS A 556 36.67 36.04 -45.55
CA LYS A 556 36.35 36.91 -46.68
C LYS A 556 37.44 37.95 -46.97
N ASP A 557 38.04 38.53 -45.93
CA ASP A 557 39.17 39.45 -46.07
C ASP A 557 40.42 38.72 -46.63
N ASN A 558 40.68 37.49 -46.18
CA ASN A 558 41.77 36.64 -46.68
C ASN A 558 41.54 36.24 -48.16
N ASP A 559 40.37 35.73 -48.52
CA ASP A 559 39.99 35.40 -49.90
C ASP A 559 40.13 36.62 -50.83
N SER A 560 39.78 37.82 -50.33
CA SER A 560 39.98 39.07 -51.07
C SER A 560 41.46 39.40 -51.28
N LEU A 561 42.31 39.21 -50.27
CA LEU A 561 43.76 39.46 -50.34
C LEU A 561 44.47 38.41 -51.19
N GLN A 562 44.15 37.13 -51.03
CA GLN A 562 44.67 36.04 -51.85
C GLN A 562 44.23 36.19 -53.31
N GLY A 563 42.98 36.57 -53.57
CA GLY A 563 42.49 36.89 -54.91
C GLY A 563 43.24 38.06 -55.56
N LYS A 564 43.47 39.15 -54.82
CA LYS A 564 44.28 40.30 -55.28
C LYS A 564 45.73 39.92 -55.53
N HIS A 565 46.33 39.13 -54.65
CA HIS A 565 47.72 38.68 -54.78
C HIS A 565 47.89 37.70 -55.96
N SER A 566 46.99 36.72 -56.10
CA SER A 566 46.94 35.80 -57.23
C SER A 566 46.77 36.54 -58.56
N LEU A 567 45.90 37.57 -58.61
CA LEU A 567 45.75 38.42 -59.79
C LEU A 567 47.03 39.23 -60.07
N HIS A 568 47.67 39.82 -59.05
CA HIS A 568 48.92 40.57 -59.20
C HIS A 568 50.06 39.68 -59.71
N VAL A 569 50.25 38.49 -59.13
CA VAL A 569 51.26 37.51 -59.56
C VAL A 569 50.95 37.01 -60.97
N SER A 570 49.68 36.76 -61.29
CA SER A 570 49.26 36.33 -62.63
C SER A 570 49.47 37.42 -63.70
N LEU A 571 49.27 38.69 -63.37
CA LEU A 571 49.59 39.82 -64.24
C LEU A 571 51.11 39.95 -64.42
N GLN A 572 51.87 39.90 -63.32
CA GLN A 572 53.33 40.01 -63.32
C GLN A 572 54.03 38.85 -64.07
N LEU A 573 53.42 37.66 -64.11
CA LEU A 573 53.87 36.51 -64.90
C LEU A 573 53.34 36.51 -66.35
N ALA A 574 52.28 37.26 -66.64
CA ALA A 574 51.74 37.42 -68.00
C ALA A 574 52.38 38.60 -68.77
N GLU A 575 53.09 39.49 -68.08
CA GLU A 575 53.81 40.63 -68.67
C GLU A 575 55.15 40.25 -69.32
N ASP A 576 55.11 39.33 -70.29
CA ASP A 576 55.98 39.43 -71.47
C ASP A 576 55.39 40.48 -72.44
N PHE A 577 55.15 41.70 -71.94
CA PHE A 577 54.59 42.80 -72.72
C PHE A 577 55.65 43.40 -73.65
N ILE A 578 55.93 42.69 -74.75
CA ILE A 578 56.69 43.24 -75.87
C ILE A 578 55.83 44.31 -76.53
N LEU A 579 56.22 45.57 -76.36
CA LEU A 579 55.56 46.72 -76.96
C LEU A 579 55.44 46.51 -78.49
N PRO A 580 54.24 46.56 -79.10
CA PRO A 580 54.11 46.26 -80.53
C PRO A 580 54.79 47.31 -81.42
N ASP A 581 56.00 47.00 -81.91
CA ASP A 581 56.81 47.87 -82.77
C ASP A 581 56.15 48.23 -84.12
N THR A 582 55.04 47.56 -84.48
CA THR A 582 54.30 47.82 -85.72
C THR A 582 52.80 47.87 -85.51
N VAL A 583 52.15 48.78 -86.25
CA VAL A 583 50.70 49.03 -86.21
C VAL A 583 49.86 47.81 -86.62
N GLY A 584 50.44 46.86 -87.38
CA GLY A 584 49.79 45.61 -87.74
C GLY A 584 49.59 44.68 -86.54
N VAL A 585 50.68 44.37 -85.83
CA VAL A 585 50.67 43.49 -84.64
C VAL A 585 49.78 44.07 -83.54
N LEU A 586 49.79 45.40 -83.35
CA LEU A 586 48.89 46.07 -82.40
C LEU A 586 47.40 45.84 -82.73
N ARG A 587 47.01 45.86 -84.02
CA ARG A 587 45.62 45.64 -84.44
C ARG A 587 45.17 44.20 -84.20
N GLU A 588 46.03 43.23 -84.51
CA GLU A 588 45.75 41.81 -84.24
C GLU A 588 45.63 41.53 -82.74
N LEU A 589 46.52 42.10 -81.92
CA LEU A 589 46.47 41.97 -80.48
C LEU A 589 45.18 42.60 -79.89
N VAL A 590 44.78 43.78 -80.34
CA VAL A 590 43.52 44.42 -79.93
C VAL A 590 42.28 43.62 -80.36
N LEU A 591 42.29 43.02 -81.55
CA LEU A 591 41.21 42.13 -81.98
C LEU A 591 41.14 40.88 -81.10
N LYS A 592 42.28 40.23 -80.82
CA LYS A 592 42.36 39.05 -79.95
C LYS A 592 41.92 39.36 -78.52
N TYR A 593 42.28 40.52 -77.96
CA TYR A 593 41.74 40.96 -76.67
C TYR A 593 40.23 41.19 -76.72
N ARG A 594 39.70 41.79 -77.79
CA ARG A 594 38.26 41.98 -77.96
C ARG A 594 37.51 40.64 -78.03
N GLU A 595 38.05 39.65 -78.75
CA GLU A 595 37.50 38.29 -78.82
C GLU A 595 37.55 37.61 -77.44
N ASN A 596 38.69 37.65 -76.74
CA ASN A 596 38.83 37.10 -75.40
C ASN A 596 37.86 37.76 -74.38
N ILE A 597 37.70 39.08 -74.43
CA ILE A 597 36.75 39.82 -73.58
C ILE A 597 35.31 39.38 -73.87
N VAL A 598 34.94 39.20 -75.14
CA VAL A 598 33.62 38.68 -75.53
C VAL A 598 33.42 37.26 -75.02
N HIS A 599 34.39 36.36 -75.21
CA HIS A 599 34.31 34.98 -74.72
C HIS A 599 34.17 34.88 -73.19
N VAL A 600 35.01 35.60 -72.44
CA VAL A 600 34.94 35.61 -70.97
C VAL A 600 33.62 36.18 -70.49
N ARG A 601 33.12 37.24 -71.13
CA ARG A 601 31.81 37.83 -70.80
C ARG A 601 30.67 36.87 -71.07
N THR A 602 30.63 36.22 -72.24
CA THR A 602 29.58 35.23 -72.57
C THR A 602 29.60 34.02 -71.62
N ALA A 603 30.80 33.56 -71.20
CA ALA A 603 30.91 32.50 -70.20
C ALA A 603 30.43 32.94 -68.81
N ALA A 604 30.70 34.19 -68.41
CA ALA A 604 30.20 34.76 -67.17
C ALA A 604 28.68 34.94 -67.19
N ASP A 605 28.11 35.48 -68.28
CA ASP A 605 26.67 35.66 -68.46
C ASP A 605 25.93 34.31 -68.34
N HIS A 606 26.45 33.24 -68.95
CA HIS A 606 25.85 31.90 -68.87
C HIS A 606 25.97 31.27 -67.46
N MET A 607 27.08 31.51 -66.75
CA MET A 607 27.23 31.10 -65.35
C MET A 607 26.22 31.85 -64.45
N GLU A 608 26.03 33.15 -64.69
CA GLU A 608 25.07 33.98 -63.95
C GLU A 608 23.62 33.52 -64.19
N GLU A 609 23.25 33.16 -65.43
CA GLU A 609 21.96 32.56 -65.75
C GLU A 609 21.74 31.22 -65.03
N LYS A 610 22.76 30.35 -65.01
CA LYS A 610 22.69 29.07 -64.28
C LYS A 610 22.46 29.28 -62.78
N LEU A 611 23.23 30.18 -62.15
CA LEU A 611 23.09 30.49 -60.73
C LEU A 611 21.72 31.15 -60.43
N LYS A 612 21.19 31.99 -61.32
CA LYS A 612 19.82 32.54 -61.18
C LYS A 612 18.75 31.44 -61.22
N ALA A 613 18.88 30.46 -62.11
CA ALA A 613 17.96 29.33 -62.18
C ALA A 613 18.02 28.45 -60.91
N GLU A 614 19.22 28.19 -60.39
CA GLU A 614 19.44 27.44 -59.15
C GLU A 614 18.86 28.18 -57.92
N ILE A 615 19.06 29.51 -57.84
CA ILE A 615 18.45 30.36 -56.79
C ILE A 615 16.92 30.35 -56.86
N LEU A 616 16.32 30.33 -58.07
CA LEU A 616 14.88 30.24 -58.22
C LEU A 616 14.35 28.86 -57.77
N PHE A 617 14.99 27.78 -58.19
CA PHE A 617 14.63 26.42 -57.78
C PHE A 617 14.69 26.25 -56.25
N LEU A 618 15.78 26.71 -55.61
CA LEU A 618 15.92 26.65 -54.14
C LEU A 618 14.87 27.51 -53.42
N LYS A 619 14.45 28.65 -53.99
CA LYS A 619 13.35 29.45 -53.45
C LYS A 619 12.00 28.74 -53.56
N GLU A 620 11.72 28.11 -54.69
CA GLU A 620 10.49 27.32 -54.89
C GLU A 620 10.45 26.11 -53.94
N GLN A 621 11.59 25.43 -53.74
CA GLN A 621 11.71 24.35 -52.76
C GLN A 621 11.48 24.85 -51.32
N ILE A 622 12.16 25.91 -50.89
CA ILE A 622 11.96 26.51 -49.55
C ILE A 622 10.50 26.94 -49.37
N GLN A 623 9.86 27.51 -50.39
CA GLN A 623 8.45 27.92 -50.31
C GLN A 623 7.50 26.72 -50.21
N ALA A 624 7.81 25.59 -50.87
CA ALA A 624 7.05 24.36 -50.73
C ALA A 624 7.22 23.73 -49.33
N GLU A 625 8.46 23.69 -48.81
CA GLU A 625 8.76 23.21 -47.45
C GLU A 625 8.11 24.10 -46.37
N GLN A 626 8.12 25.43 -46.56
CA GLN A 626 7.43 26.41 -45.72
C GLN A 626 5.91 26.14 -45.69
N CYS A 627 5.28 25.95 -46.85
CA CYS A 627 3.86 25.62 -46.94
C CYS A 627 3.54 24.28 -46.24
N LEU A 628 4.36 23.24 -46.44
CA LEU A 628 4.18 21.96 -45.75
C LEU A 628 4.33 22.10 -44.22
N LYS A 629 5.28 22.91 -43.76
CA LYS A 629 5.46 23.23 -42.35
C LYS A 629 4.22 23.94 -41.78
N GLU A 630 3.71 24.96 -42.45
CA GLU A 630 2.53 25.72 -42.02
C GLU A 630 1.29 24.81 -41.92
N ASN A 631 1.05 23.93 -42.90
CA ASN A 631 -0.03 22.92 -42.83
C ASN A 631 0.12 21.95 -41.65
N LEU A 632 1.35 21.55 -41.30
CA LEU A 632 1.62 20.69 -40.14
C LEU A 632 1.42 21.43 -38.82
N GLU A 633 1.84 22.70 -38.73
CA GLU A 633 1.60 23.55 -37.56
C GLU A 633 0.10 23.80 -37.34
N GLU A 634 -0.68 24.06 -38.41
CA GLU A 634 -2.14 24.15 -38.33
C GLU A 634 -2.79 22.83 -37.86
N THR A 635 -2.33 21.68 -38.36
CA THR A 635 -2.85 20.37 -37.96
C THR A 635 -2.58 20.09 -36.48
N LEU A 636 -1.35 20.32 -36.01
CA LEU A 636 -0.98 20.17 -34.60
C LEU A 636 -1.72 21.16 -33.70
N GLN A 637 -2.00 22.38 -34.17
CA GLN A 637 -2.79 23.35 -33.42
C GLN A 637 -4.25 22.88 -33.26
N LEU A 638 -4.85 22.26 -34.28
CA LEU A 638 -6.19 21.67 -34.20
C LEU A 638 -6.22 20.49 -33.22
N GLU A 639 -5.21 19.62 -33.22
CA GLU A 639 -5.08 18.54 -32.22
C GLU A 639 -4.97 19.10 -30.80
N ILE A 640 -4.19 20.17 -30.59
CA ILE A 640 -4.06 20.86 -29.29
C ILE A 640 -5.40 21.45 -28.83
N GLU A 641 -6.17 22.11 -29.71
CA GLU A 641 -7.50 22.62 -29.33
C GLU A 641 -8.48 21.49 -29.02
N ASN A 642 -8.50 20.40 -29.81
CA ASN A 642 -9.34 19.24 -29.51
C ASN A 642 -9.00 18.61 -28.15
N CYS A 643 -7.71 18.45 -27.82
CA CYS A 643 -7.30 17.98 -26.49
C CYS A 643 -7.72 18.95 -25.36
N LYS A 644 -7.73 20.27 -25.59
CA LYS A 644 -8.27 21.24 -24.60
C LYS A 644 -9.78 21.10 -24.42
N GLU A 645 -10.53 20.86 -25.49
CA GLU A 645 -11.97 20.59 -25.44
C GLU A 645 -12.27 19.28 -24.68
N GLU A 646 -11.49 18.23 -24.91
CA GLU A 646 -11.58 16.98 -24.15
C GLU A 646 -11.27 17.18 -22.66
N ILE A 647 -10.22 17.94 -22.32
CA ILE A 647 -9.91 18.31 -20.93
C ILE A 647 -11.05 19.12 -20.30
N ALA A 648 -11.64 20.07 -21.03
CA ALA A 648 -12.78 20.86 -20.56
C ALA A 648 -14.01 19.98 -20.31
N SER A 649 -14.32 19.06 -21.24
CA SER A 649 -15.35 18.02 -21.10
C SER A 649 -15.14 17.18 -19.84
N ILE A 650 -13.94 16.60 -19.66
CA ILE A 650 -13.58 15.81 -18.47
C ILE A 650 -13.72 16.64 -17.18
N SER A 651 -13.32 17.92 -17.20
CA SER A 651 -13.46 18.80 -16.04
C SER A 651 -14.93 19.06 -15.67
N SER A 652 -15.82 19.18 -16.67
CA SER A 652 -17.25 19.36 -16.46
C SER A 652 -17.91 18.10 -15.89
N LEU A 653 -17.56 16.91 -16.41
CA LEU A 653 -18.02 15.62 -15.89
C LEU A 653 -17.52 15.38 -14.45
N LYS A 654 -16.29 15.78 -14.13
CA LYS A 654 -15.76 15.74 -12.77
C LYS A 654 -16.55 16.65 -11.82
N ALA A 655 -16.89 17.87 -12.24
CA ALA A 655 -17.72 18.78 -11.44
C ALA A 655 -19.14 18.22 -11.20
N GLU A 656 -19.74 17.58 -12.20
CA GLU A 656 -21.04 16.90 -12.07
C GLU A 656 -20.97 15.70 -11.12
N LEU A 657 -19.91 14.90 -11.20
CA LEU A 657 -19.68 13.76 -10.32
C LEU A 657 -19.52 14.18 -8.86
N GLU A 658 -18.84 15.31 -8.59
CA GLU A 658 -18.76 15.87 -7.23
C GLU A 658 -20.10 16.44 -6.74
N ARG A 659 -20.93 17.05 -7.62
CA ARG A 659 -22.31 17.43 -7.27
C ARG A 659 -23.13 16.20 -6.84
N ILE A 660 -23.12 15.14 -7.66
CA ILE A 660 -23.85 13.89 -7.38
C ILE A 660 -23.35 13.23 -6.08
N LYS A 661 -22.05 13.27 -5.78
CA LYS A 661 -21.52 12.80 -4.48
C LYS A 661 -22.08 13.58 -3.29
N VAL A 662 -22.15 14.91 -3.39
CA VAL A 662 -22.70 15.76 -2.31
C VAL A 662 -24.19 15.49 -2.12
N GLU A 663 -24.97 15.41 -3.20
CA GLU A 663 -26.40 15.07 -3.14
C GLU A 663 -26.62 13.67 -2.57
N LYS A 664 -25.83 12.68 -2.98
CA LYS A 664 -25.86 11.32 -2.41
C LYS A 664 -25.59 11.33 -0.91
N GLY A 665 -24.56 12.05 -0.45
CA GLY A 665 -24.23 12.16 0.98
C GLY A 665 -25.33 12.83 1.80
N GLN A 666 -26.02 13.82 1.24
CA GLN A 666 -27.19 14.44 1.85
C GLN A 666 -28.36 13.44 1.94
N LEU A 667 -28.66 12.72 0.85
CA LEU A 667 -29.69 11.68 0.85
C LEU A 667 -29.40 10.57 1.86
N GLU A 668 -28.15 10.11 1.97
CA GLU A 668 -27.71 9.13 2.97
C GLU A 668 -27.83 9.64 4.42
N SER A 669 -27.63 10.95 4.67
CA SER A 669 -27.88 11.55 5.99
C SER A 669 -29.37 11.58 6.30
N THR A 670 -30.20 12.08 5.38
CA THR A 670 -31.66 12.12 5.58
C THR A 670 -32.27 10.72 5.72
N LEU A 671 -31.73 9.72 5.02
CA LEU A 671 -32.14 8.32 5.18
C LEU A 671 -31.79 7.80 6.58
N ARG A 672 -30.57 8.06 7.09
CA ARG A 672 -30.19 7.72 8.47
C ARG A 672 -31.11 8.36 9.51
N GLU A 673 -31.40 9.66 9.36
CA GLU A 673 -32.33 10.38 10.24
C GLU A 673 -33.75 9.78 10.19
N LYS A 674 -34.22 9.36 9.00
CA LYS A 674 -35.53 8.73 8.83
C LYS A 674 -35.59 7.32 9.40
N SER A 675 -34.53 6.52 9.27
CA SER A 675 -34.43 5.21 9.92
C SER A 675 -34.45 5.34 11.45
N GLN A 676 -33.69 6.29 12.01
CA GLN A 676 -33.66 6.53 13.46
C GLN A 676 -35.01 7.06 14.00
N GLN A 677 -35.72 7.87 13.20
CA GLN A 677 -37.12 8.25 13.48
C GLN A 677 -38.04 7.02 13.45
N LEU A 678 -37.85 6.08 12.52
CA LEU A 678 -38.66 4.85 12.43
C LEU A 678 -38.43 3.94 13.65
N GLU A 679 -37.17 3.76 14.06
CA GLU A 679 -36.78 2.96 15.23
C GLU A 679 -37.40 3.53 16.51
N SER A 680 -37.31 4.84 16.75
CA SER A 680 -37.94 5.47 17.92
C SER A 680 -39.47 5.35 17.92
N LEU A 681 -40.11 5.40 16.74
CA LEU A 681 -41.55 5.15 16.61
C LEU A 681 -41.91 3.67 16.85
N GLN A 682 -41.06 2.71 16.47
CA GLN A 682 -41.23 1.29 16.80
C GLN A 682 -41.08 1.04 18.30
N GLU A 683 -40.12 1.67 18.97
CA GLU A 683 -39.96 1.58 20.43
C GLU A 683 -41.17 2.16 21.18
N ILE A 684 -41.66 3.33 20.75
CA ILE A 684 -42.91 3.92 21.29
C ILE A 684 -44.08 2.98 21.05
N LYS A 685 -44.20 2.37 19.86
CA LYS A 685 -45.25 1.40 19.55
C LYS A 685 -45.20 0.19 20.48
N VAL A 686 -44.03 -0.41 20.70
CA VAL A 686 -43.87 -1.57 21.60
C VAL A 686 -44.25 -1.21 23.04
N ASN A 687 -43.83 -0.04 23.53
CA ASN A 687 -44.22 0.46 24.85
C ASN A 687 -45.74 0.64 24.99
N LEU A 688 -46.41 1.17 23.95
CA LEU A 688 -47.88 1.33 23.93
C LEU A 688 -48.60 -0.02 23.84
N GLU A 689 -48.09 -0.99 23.09
CA GLU A 689 -48.63 -2.36 23.04
C GLU A 689 -48.48 -3.08 24.40
N GLU A 690 -47.39 -2.85 25.13
CA GLU A 690 -47.20 -3.39 26.48
C GLU A 690 -48.12 -2.72 27.52
N GLN A 691 -48.29 -1.39 27.45
CA GLN A 691 -49.28 -0.68 28.27
C GLN A 691 -50.70 -1.18 28.00
N LEU A 692 -51.08 -1.37 26.72
CA LEU A 692 -52.38 -1.91 26.35
C LEU A 692 -52.58 -3.34 26.89
N LYS A 693 -51.55 -4.19 26.91
CA LYS A 693 -51.60 -5.51 27.56
C LYS A 693 -51.81 -5.41 29.07
N LYS A 694 -51.13 -4.46 29.74
CA LYS A 694 -51.29 -4.26 31.20
C LYS A 694 -52.69 -3.76 31.54
N GLU A 695 -53.21 -2.78 30.80
CA GLU A 695 -54.58 -2.26 30.99
C GLU A 695 -55.66 -3.29 30.65
N THR A 696 -55.49 -4.11 29.60
CA THR A 696 -56.46 -5.17 29.29
C THR A 696 -56.44 -6.30 30.33
N ALA A 697 -55.29 -6.64 30.90
CA ALA A 697 -55.19 -7.56 32.03
C ALA A 697 -55.84 -7.00 33.32
N ALA A 698 -55.56 -5.72 33.65
CA ALA A 698 -56.17 -5.04 34.79
C ALA A 698 -57.70 -4.96 34.63
N LYS A 699 -58.19 -4.61 33.43
CA LYS A 699 -59.61 -4.63 33.09
C LYS A 699 -60.23 -6.02 33.33
N ALA A 700 -59.59 -7.09 32.84
CA ALA A 700 -60.11 -8.45 33.01
C ALA A 700 -60.23 -8.84 34.50
N THR A 701 -59.25 -8.47 35.34
CA THR A 701 -59.35 -8.72 36.80
C THR A 701 -60.48 -7.93 37.46
N VAL A 702 -60.70 -6.68 37.05
CA VAL A 702 -61.82 -5.86 37.55
C VAL A 702 -63.17 -6.41 37.09
N GLU A 703 -63.29 -6.85 35.84
CA GLU A 703 -64.50 -7.51 35.32
C GLU A 703 -64.81 -8.81 36.07
N GLN A 704 -63.78 -9.60 36.42
CA GLN A 704 -63.94 -10.81 37.21
C GLN A 704 -64.37 -10.51 38.66
N LEU A 705 -63.76 -9.53 39.32
CA LEU A 705 -64.19 -9.08 40.67
C LEU A 705 -65.64 -8.55 40.66
N MET A 706 -66.03 -7.79 39.62
CA MET A 706 -67.41 -7.35 39.41
C MET A 706 -68.39 -8.52 39.26
N PHE A 707 -67.99 -9.58 38.54
CA PHE A 707 -68.79 -10.79 38.40
C PHE A 707 -68.94 -11.55 39.73
N GLU A 708 -67.85 -11.66 40.51
CA GLU A 708 -67.86 -12.27 41.84
C GLU A 708 -68.76 -11.51 42.83
N GLU A 709 -68.65 -10.18 42.88
CA GLU A 709 -69.53 -9.33 43.71
C GLU A 709 -70.99 -9.41 43.26
N LYS A 710 -71.26 -9.44 41.95
CA LYS A 710 -72.61 -9.67 41.43
C LYS A 710 -73.18 -11.02 41.88
N ASN A 711 -72.37 -12.08 41.86
CA ASN A 711 -72.74 -13.42 42.35
C ASN A 711 -72.88 -13.48 43.88
N LYS A 712 -72.17 -12.65 44.65
CA LYS A 712 -72.38 -12.49 46.10
C LYS A 712 -73.69 -11.76 46.37
N ALA A 713 -73.93 -10.62 45.70
CA ALA A 713 -75.17 -9.86 45.81
C ALA A 713 -76.39 -10.70 45.45
N GLN A 714 -76.32 -11.51 44.38
CA GLN A 714 -77.41 -12.39 43.99
C GLN A 714 -77.64 -13.53 45.00
N ARG A 715 -76.59 -14.09 45.62
CA ARG A 715 -76.73 -15.05 46.74
C ARG A 715 -77.38 -14.42 47.97
N LEU A 716 -76.90 -13.23 48.37
CA LEU A 716 -77.48 -12.47 49.50
C LEU A 716 -78.94 -12.10 49.23
N GLN A 717 -79.31 -11.79 47.99
CA GLN A 717 -80.71 -11.57 47.61
C GLN A 717 -81.53 -12.85 47.77
N THR A 718 -81.05 -14.01 47.30
CA THR A 718 -81.77 -15.28 47.51
C THR A 718 -81.87 -15.67 48.98
N GLU A 719 -80.84 -15.42 49.79
CA GLU A 719 -80.87 -15.64 51.24
C GLU A 719 -81.88 -14.70 51.92
N LEU A 720 -81.94 -13.43 51.49
CA LEU A 720 -82.91 -12.45 51.98
C LEU A 720 -84.34 -12.87 51.61
N ASP A 721 -84.60 -13.22 50.34
CA ASP A 721 -85.92 -13.66 49.86
C ASP A 721 -86.41 -14.90 50.61
N VAL A 722 -85.53 -15.89 50.85
CA VAL A 722 -85.82 -17.06 51.68
C VAL A 722 -86.11 -16.66 53.13
N SER A 723 -85.32 -15.74 53.71
CA SER A 723 -85.55 -15.27 55.08
C SER A 723 -86.87 -14.49 55.24
N GLU A 724 -87.24 -13.67 54.25
CA GLU A 724 -88.53 -12.99 54.18
C GLU A 724 -89.67 -14.00 54.05
N GLN A 725 -89.52 -15.02 53.19
CA GLN A 725 -90.54 -16.04 53.02
C GLN A 725 -90.72 -16.86 54.31
N VAL A 726 -89.64 -17.24 54.99
CA VAL A 726 -89.68 -17.86 56.32
C VAL A 726 -90.37 -16.94 57.34
N GLN A 727 -90.08 -15.63 57.35
CA GLN A 727 -90.81 -14.68 58.22
C GLN A 727 -92.30 -14.60 57.88
N ARG A 728 -92.67 -14.52 56.59
CA ARG A 728 -94.08 -14.52 56.15
C ARG A 728 -94.79 -15.79 56.62
N ASP A 729 -94.13 -16.95 56.53
CA ASP A 729 -94.71 -18.23 56.93
C ASP A 729 -94.78 -18.40 58.46
N PHE A 730 -93.79 -17.89 59.22
CA PHE A 730 -93.92 -17.75 60.68
C PHE A 730 -95.07 -16.82 61.08
N VAL A 731 -95.28 -15.71 60.36
CA VAL A 731 -96.42 -14.81 60.60
C VAL A 731 -97.75 -15.50 60.28
N LYS A 732 -97.88 -16.19 59.13
CA LYS A 732 -99.08 -17.01 58.82
C LYS A 732 -99.33 -18.10 59.86
N LEU A 733 -98.29 -18.82 60.27
CA LEU A 733 -98.38 -19.89 61.27
C LEU A 733 -98.82 -19.35 62.62
N SER A 734 -98.22 -18.24 63.08
CA SER A 734 -98.60 -17.58 64.33
C SER A 734 -100.03 -17.04 64.30
N GLN A 735 -100.46 -16.41 63.20
CA GLN A 735 -101.85 -15.97 63.00
C GLN A 735 -102.83 -17.15 63.03
N THR A 736 -102.51 -18.24 62.34
CA THR A 736 -103.28 -19.49 62.36
C THR A 736 -103.37 -20.04 63.79
N LEU A 737 -102.26 -20.11 64.51
CA LEU A 737 -102.23 -20.56 65.90
C LEU A 737 -103.09 -19.67 66.81
N GLN A 738 -103.03 -18.34 66.62
CA GLN A 738 -103.83 -17.37 67.37
C GLN A 738 -105.34 -17.57 67.12
N VAL A 739 -105.73 -17.81 65.87
CA VAL A 739 -107.12 -18.13 65.50
C VAL A 739 -107.59 -19.44 66.13
N GLN A 740 -106.74 -20.48 66.17
CA GLN A 740 -107.10 -21.75 66.84
C GLN A 740 -107.18 -21.60 68.36
N LEU A 741 -106.27 -20.86 68.99
CA LEU A 741 -106.31 -20.58 70.43
C LEU A 741 -107.55 -19.78 70.83
N GLU A 742 -107.95 -18.78 70.04
CA GLU A 742 -109.16 -18.01 70.30
C GLU A 742 -110.44 -18.85 70.04
N ARG A 743 -110.43 -19.75 69.05
CA ARG A 743 -111.50 -20.77 68.86
C ARG A 743 -111.62 -21.73 70.04
N ILE A 744 -110.50 -22.16 70.64
CA ILE A 744 -110.50 -22.99 71.85
C ILE A 744 -111.02 -22.20 73.05
N ARG A 745 -110.66 -20.91 73.17
CA ARG A 745 -111.14 -20.02 74.24
C ARG A 745 -112.66 -19.76 74.18
N GLN A 746 -113.23 -19.75 72.98
CA GLN A 746 -114.66 -19.58 72.73
C GLN A 746 -115.44 -20.93 72.67
N ALA A 747 -114.84 -22.04 73.10
CA ALA A 747 -115.47 -23.35 73.07
C ALA A 747 -116.19 -23.69 74.38
N ASP A 748 -117.53 -23.71 74.35
CA ASP A 748 -118.38 -23.90 75.52
C ASP A 748 -118.42 -25.35 76.08
N SER A 749 -117.74 -26.31 75.44
CA SER A 749 -117.72 -27.72 75.88
C SER A 749 -116.41 -28.45 75.55
N LEU A 750 -116.11 -29.47 76.36
CA LEU A 750 -114.87 -30.23 76.27
C LEU A 750 -114.83 -31.17 75.05
N GLU A 751 -115.98 -31.61 74.51
CA GLU A 751 -116.03 -32.28 73.20
C GLU A 751 -115.70 -31.33 72.04
N ARG A 752 -116.10 -30.06 72.11
CA ARG A 752 -115.86 -29.08 71.05
C ARG A 752 -114.39 -28.69 70.96
N ILE A 753 -113.69 -28.62 72.09
CA ILE A 753 -112.22 -28.48 72.15
C ILE A 753 -111.52 -29.68 71.48
N LYS A 754 -111.98 -30.91 71.72
CA LYS A 754 -111.43 -32.12 71.08
C LYS A 754 -111.66 -32.13 69.56
N ALA A 755 -112.80 -31.64 69.08
CA ALA A 755 -113.05 -31.51 67.65
C ALA A 755 -112.08 -30.51 66.98
N ILE A 756 -111.89 -29.33 67.57
CA ILE A 756 -110.95 -28.31 67.06
C ILE A 756 -109.52 -28.87 67.00
N LEU A 757 -109.06 -29.55 68.07
CA LEU A 757 -107.73 -30.18 68.10
C LEU A 757 -107.56 -31.30 67.05
N ASN A 758 -108.59 -32.10 66.80
CA ASN A 758 -108.52 -33.18 65.80
C ASN A 758 -108.59 -32.69 64.35
N ASP A 759 -109.30 -31.58 64.09
CA ASP A 759 -109.32 -30.92 62.77
C ASP A 759 -108.06 -30.08 62.51
N THR A 760 -107.26 -29.78 63.55
CA THR A 760 -105.99 -29.03 63.41
C THR A 760 -104.88 -29.93 62.85
N LYS A 761 -104.94 -30.20 61.54
CA LYS A 761 -103.85 -30.82 60.82
C LYS A 761 -102.68 -29.83 60.65
N LEU A 762 -101.66 -29.97 61.49
CA LEU A 762 -100.37 -29.25 61.40
C LEU A 762 -99.50 -29.72 60.20
N THR A 763 -100.12 -30.05 59.06
CA THR A 763 -99.44 -30.57 57.86
C THR A 763 -98.99 -29.49 56.87
N ASP A 764 -99.22 -28.21 57.18
CA ASP A 764 -98.96 -27.06 56.30
C ASP A 764 -97.47 -26.67 56.17
N ILE A 765 -96.56 -27.64 56.36
CA ILE A 765 -95.13 -27.51 56.04
C ILE A 765 -94.81 -28.02 54.62
N ASN A 766 -95.67 -28.87 54.05
CA ASN A 766 -95.43 -29.54 52.75
C ASN A 766 -96.20 -28.93 51.56
N GLN A 767 -96.55 -27.63 51.60
CA GLN A 767 -97.17 -26.89 50.47
C GLN A 767 -96.38 -25.63 50.09
N LEU A 768 -95.05 -25.74 50.04
CA LEU A 768 -94.21 -24.74 49.38
C LEU A 768 -94.05 -25.08 47.90
N PRO A 769 -94.22 -24.12 46.97
CA PRO A 769 -93.84 -24.33 45.58
C PRO A 769 -92.31 -24.41 45.46
N GLU A 770 -91.81 -25.27 44.58
CA GLU A 770 -90.38 -25.34 44.22
C GLU A 770 -89.97 -24.09 43.43
N THR A 771 -89.16 -23.22 44.05
CA THR A 771 -88.15 -22.34 43.41
C THR A 771 -87.08 -21.97 44.43
#